data_AF-A0A1E2RYT9-F1
#
_entry.id   AF-A0A1E2RYT9-F1
#
_cell.length_a   1.000
_cell.length_b   1.000
_cell.length_c   1.000
_cell.angle_alpha   90.00
_cell.angle_beta   90.00
_cell.angle_gamma   90.00
#
_symmetry.space_group_name_H-M   'P 1'
#
loop_
_entity.id
_entity.type
_entity.pdbx_description
1 polymer ?
#
loop_
_entity_poly.entity_id
_entity_poly.type
_entity_poly.pdbx_seq_one_letter_code
_entity_poly.pdbx_strand_id
1 'polypeptide(L)'
;MSQIQQSPDQRRLSAAEALRLLQERRGGEATVEQPASASHAEFDPVEHIAAELKELVLAVLKLPEAEFSSTTPLLEYGLDSIAATELGTRFTERFEITVPPTVFFEFPDVQGFSRYLAENHADELKGRYDHLQNEVPEPSPPPVEESATHREAASEPAPATQPEPSPEPTAAEQPAPATRAQTAEPVPAPQPDQPAVPKVPAKAEDNGLIGIEQLWAEGVRDLGEAGGRNENTPVKQPSSAELKMMLTTAEQAQTISIKRKGRHDLECAVYGEGPPVLMLGGLLMHYAAMWRPQLAPLGAHHRLIMFHMPGCGGVELYDGLSLDSIVQDVNDLLDALGIDDPLPVVGCSFGGVLAQAFCLAHPERCASLALTVTTPISEGATDFQKLMSELQSSSSFMEVNRGWPMGSLAAYSHVIEGFDLRDRLKDISVPCLVLSGGRDGYTPASFSEIIAENVPNAELIQVDDAGHLLPFTHYEIFNDALLGFLAKQERGSRPDEAGANTGTEAGIAYAPIRQQTLDICEAYIREGRQGHCVLLPEATAKASYLLDRLCRTGKDDPATFRSYFVPSIEEALDAALRLARHHARNKRPQSSGAVLVLESGKRWADYFNPLSESTDAALLPRVSSIPTPDALRRRLKSEPEPIVVVLTADSGVPAAEMDALISEVKDAGILSVLVETENKDATPGDYRIAELKTQPDLVVFGETIAGFKAPVAACSLKTTLSNPWLMTPNEGYVRQPMAANGLPVTLAFEHLSAALAGDQEVAAKLEAIGTDRQSVFDAHLAYGNAGYARVARMHGYDGAFHDAHGMRSKLTLRNGETREIVDCLLNVGTSPRGLNSPDVIDNVLKSHDPEKDYWAELEALLKEKTGFDTLLPASSQTAAIEAAVTLGLMAAAPRKKMLCFSGGAGFSMVSAATAQDTLFDLWRRPFQPLYPHTVFIDPHADDAEDALRDALRSGEIGLVWMETYQVEGNAIRPLPERLIEIVNESREDAGYLLAVDETQTNLWTGAFLHSEKTIPNPDIVVIGTAICDSFFPAGGVLTSEDLFEKAKARNPRRAESLRERSAFPLTAHLALNALRDLYGSGKVDEARESGAYLKDRLRELADSYPLLKEVRGEGLLLAIEFDLSGYSEFIERSFGYLLWGAMLRDRKAVSPSSSAPSTTPPCASSPPSPSRARRSTSWSPICAAASKPA
;
A
#
# COMPACT_ATOMS: atom_id res chain seq x y z
N MET A 1 -30.37 -27.00 -48.51
CA MET A 1 -31.43 -26.97 -49.55
C MET A 1 -31.51 -25.57 -50.14
N SER A 2 -31.93 -25.49 -51.39
CA SER A 2 -31.68 -24.47 -52.43
C SER A 2 -32.33 -23.08 -52.29
N GLN A 3 -31.57 -22.07 -52.76
CA GLN A 3 -31.94 -20.80 -53.45
C GLN A 3 -33.19 -20.03 -53.03
N ILE A 4 -33.03 -18.74 -52.65
CA ILE A 4 -33.91 -17.63 -53.08
C ILE A 4 -33.08 -16.37 -53.40
N GLN A 5 -33.43 -15.76 -54.52
CA GLN A 5 -32.84 -14.61 -55.20
C GLN A 5 -33.19 -13.24 -54.57
N GLN A 6 -32.23 -12.32 -54.70
CA GLN A 6 -32.27 -10.89 -55.11
C GLN A 6 -33.37 -9.92 -54.62
N SER A 7 -32.89 -8.73 -54.25
CA SER A 7 -33.54 -7.51 -53.71
C SER A 7 -34.65 -6.89 -54.59
N PRO A 8 -35.39 -5.88 -54.05
CA PRO A 8 -35.07 -4.51 -54.46
C PRO A 8 -35.16 -3.42 -53.36
N ASP A 9 -34.37 -2.35 -53.59
CA ASP A 9 -34.53 -0.95 -53.16
C ASP A 9 -34.52 -0.58 -51.66
N GLN A 10 -33.32 -0.27 -51.16
CA GLN A 10 -33.14 0.73 -50.10
C GLN A 10 -33.17 2.14 -50.71
N ARG A 11 -34.33 2.80 -50.69
CA ARG A 11 -34.36 4.27 -50.78
C ARG A 11 -33.85 4.84 -49.45
N ARG A 12 -32.68 5.47 -49.47
CA ARG A 12 -32.21 6.33 -48.37
C ARG A 12 -33.23 7.45 -48.16
N LEU A 13 -33.87 7.49 -46.99
CA LEU A 13 -34.63 8.65 -46.55
C LEU A 13 -33.67 9.83 -46.39
N SER A 14 -34.08 11.00 -46.89
CA SER A 14 -33.33 12.23 -46.67
C SER A 14 -33.48 12.69 -45.22
N ALA A 15 -32.47 13.38 -44.69
CA ALA A 15 -32.49 13.91 -43.31
C ALA A 15 -33.73 14.79 -43.04
N ALA A 16 -34.28 15.45 -44.06
CA ALA A 16 -35.48 16.27 -43.96
C ALA A 16 -36.77 15.44 -43.77
N GLU A 17 -36.87 14.27 -44.40
CA GLU A 17 -38.02 13.35 -44.23
C GLU A 17 -37.96 12.64 -42.88
N ALA A 18 -36.75 12.31 -42.40
CA ALA A 18 -36.55 11.78 -41.04
C ALA A 18 -36.93 12.83 -39.98
N LEU A 19 -36.60 14.11 -40.19
CA LEU A 19 -36.97 15.20 -39.29
C LEU A 19 -38.48 15.43 -39.23
N ARG A 20 -39.17 15.33 -40.37
CA ARG A 20 -40.62 15.50 -40.45
C ARG A 20 -41.37 14.38 -39.71
N LEU A 21 -40.91 13.13 -39.84
CA LEU A 21 -41.47 11.98 -39.11
C LEU A 21 -41.19 12.02 -37.60
N LEU A 22 -40.08 12.65 -37.18
CA LEU A 22 -39.78 12.91 -35.77
C LEU A 22 -40.64 14.03 -35.17
N GLN A 23 -41.02 15.02 -35.97
CA GLN A 23 -41.90 16.12 -35.54
C GLN A 23 -43.37 15.70 -35.42
N GLU A 24 -43.84 14.79 -36.29
CA GLU A 24 -45.22 14.26 -36.25
C GLU A 24 -45.47 13.31 -35.04
N ARG A 25 -44.42 12.82 -34.36
CA ARG A 25 -44.52 11.98 -33.14
C ARG A 25 -44.54 12.74 -31.81
N ARG A 26 -44.35 14.07 -31.80
CA ARG A 26 -44.36 14.90 -30.58
C ARG A 26 -45.70 15.60 -30.28
N GLY A 27 -46.80 15.12 -30.85
CA GLY A 27 -48.15 15.60 -30.53
C GLY A 27 -48.79 14.79 -29.40
N GLY A 28 -48.63 15.24 -28.15
CA GLY A 28 -49.29 14.68 -26.97
C GLY A 28 -49.24 15.66 -25.80
N GLU A 29 -50.34 16.39 -25.63
CA GLU A 29 -50.69 17.47 -24.69
C GLU A 29 -49.91 17.58 -23.35
N ALA A 30 -49.28 18.74 -23.13
CA ALA A 30 -48.96 19.26 -21.81
C ALA A 30 -50.07 20.22 -21.36
N THR A 31 -50.62 19.99 -20.16
CA THR A 31 -51.57 20.84 -19.46
C THR A 31 -50.98 22.22 -19.15
N VAL A 32 -51.78 23.25 -19.40
CA VAL A 32 -51.46 24.67 -19.15
C VAL A 32 -51.53 24.96 -17.65
N GLU A 33 -50.39 25.20 -17.01
CA GLU A 33 -50.33 25.98 -15.76
C GLU A 33 -50.24 27.48 -16.09
N GLN A 34 -51.06 28.28 -15.40
CA GLN A 34 -51.07 29.74 -15.49
C GLN A 34 -49.81 30.34 -14.85
N PRO A 35 -49.31 31.50 -15.33
CA PRO A 35 -48.09 32.09 -14.83
C PRO A 35 -48.31 32.67 -13.43
N ALA A 36 -47.56 32.15 -12.46
CA ALA A 36 -47.35 32.83 -11.18
C ALA A 36 -46.53 34.10 -11.42
N SER A 37 -46.89 35.14 -10.67
CA SER A 37 -46.26 36.46 -10.64
C SER A 37 -44.73 36.37 -10.56
N ALA A 38 -44.04 37.21 -11.34
CA ALA A 38 -42.59 37.41 -11.27
C ALA A 38 -42.15 37.68 -9.83
N SER A 39 -41.58 36.67 -9.18
CA SER A 39 -40.78 36.81 -7.98
C SER A 39 -39.35 37.15 -8.41
N HIS A 40 -38.70 38.01 -7.64
CA HIS A 40 -37.27 38.30 -7.73
C HIS A 40 -36.47 37.01 -7.99
N ALA A 41 -35.70 36.95 -9.08
CA ALA A 41 -34.72 35.89 -9.26
C ALA A 41 -33.67 36.09 -8.17
N GLU A 42 -33.64 35.20 -7.17
CA GLU A 42 -32.51 35.10 -6.26
C GLU A 42 -31.25 34.84 -7.08
N PHE A 43 -30.17 35.54 -6.73
CA PHE A 43 -28.87 35.34 -7.35
C PHE A 43 -28.42 33.89 -7.11
N ASP A 44 -28.42 33.06 -8.16
CA ASP A 44 -27.85 31.71 -8.12
C ASP A 44 -26.41 31.73 -8.66
N PRO A 45 -25.39 31.64 -7.79
CA PRO A 45 -23.99 31.60 -8.23
C PRO A 45 -23.71 30.43 -9.18
N VAL A 46 -24.45 29.32 -9.08
CA VAL A 46 -24.25 28.15 -9.95
C VAL A 46 -24.63 28.49 -11.39
N GLU A 47 -25.71 29.25 -11.63
CA GLU A 47 -26.12 29.64 -12.98
C GLU A 47 -25.13 30.63 -13.62
N HIS A 48 -24.56 31.55 -12.83
CA HIS A 48 -23.57 32.50 -13.32
C HIS A 48 -22.23 31.84 -13.65
N ILE A 49 -21.76 30.92 -12.79
CA ILE A 49 -20.57 30.12 -13.06
C ILE A 49 -20.79 29.25 -14.31
N ALA A 50 -21.97 28.66 -14.46
CA ALA A 50 -22.32 27.83 -15.63
C ALA A 50 -22.29 28.62 -16.94
N ALA A 51 -22.73 29.88 -16.94
CA ALA A 51 -22.69 30.74 -18.11
C ALA A 51 -21.25 31.04 -18.55
N GLU A 52 -20.36 31.40 -17.62
CA GLU A 52 -18.95 31.66 -17.93
C GLU A 52 -18.21 30.39 -18.37
N LEU A 53 -18.49 29.25 -17.73
CA LEU A 53 -17.92 27.96 -18.12
C LEU A 53 -18.40 27.53 -19.52
N LYS A 54 -19.66 27.75 -19.85
CA LYS A 54 -20.19 27.50 -21.19
C LYS A 54 -19.41 28.28 -22.25
N GLU A 55 -19.11 29.55 -22.02
CA GLU A 55 -18.31 30.37 -22.95
C GLU A 55 -16.91 29.78 -23.16
N LEU A 56 -16.23 29.41 -22.07
CA LEU A 56 -14.91 28.78 -22.13
C LEU A 56 -14.95 27.45 -22.90
N VAL A 57 -15.92 26.59 -22.60
CA VAL A 57 -16.09 25.29 -23.24
C VAL A 57 -16.36 25.44 -24.74
N LEU A 58 -17.28 26.32 -25.13
CA LEU A 58 -17.57 26.58 -26.55
C LEU A 58 -16.34 27.10 -27.29
N ALA A 59 -15.53 27.95 -26.64
CA ALA A 59 -14.31 28.49 -27.22
C ALA A 59 -13.21 27.43 -27.40
N VAL A 60 -13.02 26.54 -26.43
CA VAL A 60 -12.00 25.48 -26.47
C VAL A 60 -12.41 24.36 -27.43
N LEU A 61 -13.65 23.87 -27.34
CA LEU A 61 -14.14 22.77 -28.16
C LEU A 61 -14.61 23.19 -29.56
N LYS A 62 -14.66 24.52 -29.83
CA LYS A 62 -15.08 25.10 -31.12
C LYS A 62 -16.48 24.62 -31.56
N LEU A 63 -17.40 24.52 -30.61
CA LEU A 63 -18.77 24.04 -30.84
C LEU A 63 -19.72 25.20 -31.19
N PRO A 64 -20.70 25.01 -32.07
CA PRO A 64 -21.82 25.93 -32.23
C PRO A 64 -22.67 25.94 -30.95
N GLU A 65 -23.07 27.11 -30.47
CA GLU A 65 -23.87 27.24 -29.25
C GLU A 65 -25.18 26.42 -29.29
N ALA A 66 -25.78 26.26 -30.47
CA ALA A 66 -27.02 25.50 -30.67
C ALA A 66 -26.87 23.97 -30.45
N GLU A 67 -25.64 23.45 -30.43
CA GLU A 67 -25.34 22.02 -30.23
C GLU A 67 -24.95 21.70 -28.78
N PHE A 68 -24.81 22.73 -27.94
CA PHE A 68 -24.30 22.61 -26.58
C PHE A 68 -25.40 22.51 -25.53
N SER A 69 -25.22 21.59 -24.58
CA SER A 69 -26.06 21.39 -23.40
C SER A 69 -25.19 21.43 -22.15
N SER A 70 -25.63 22.14 -21.11
CA SER A 70 -24.91 22.22 -19.83
C SER A 70 -24.92 20.93 -19.01
N THR A 71 -25.73 19.95 -19.40
CA THR A 71 -25.91 18.66 -18.70
C THR A 71 -25.41 17.47 -19.51
N THR A 72 -24.93 17.69 -20.74
CA THR A 72 -24.31 16.65 -21.54
C THR A 72 -22.82 16.56 -21.19
N PRO A 73 -22.27 15.37 -20.94
CA PRO A 73 -20.85 15.21 -20.67
C PRO A 73 -19.97 15.83 -21.75
N LEU A 74 -19.02 16.67 -21.36
CA LEU A 74 -18.07 17.36 -22.24
C LEU A 74 -17.26 16.41 -23.11
N LEU A 75 -17.05 15.17 -22.65
CA LEU A 75 -16.42 14.11 -23.45
C LEU A 75 -17.19 13.78 -24.72
N GLU A 76 -18.52 13.85 -24.70
CA GLU A 76 -19.36 13.59 -25.88
C GLU A 76 -19.19 14.68 -26.93
N TYR A 77 -18.81 15.87 -26.48
CA TYR A 77 -18.44 16.99 -27.33
C TYR A 77 -16.98 17.01 -27.77
N GLY A 78 -16.21 15.96 -27.44
CA GLY A 78 -14.82 15.83 -27.84
C GLY A 78 -13.82 16.46 -26.87
N LEU A 79 -14.19 16.70 -25.61
CA LEU A 79 -13.22 17.04 -24.57
C LEU A 79 -12.26 15.86 -24.34
N ASP A 80 -11.04 16.00 -24.86
CA ASP A 80 -9.91 15.13 -24.60
C ASP A 80 -8.96 15.77 -23.56
N SER A 81 -7.87 15.09 -23.26
CA SER A 81 -6.86 15.53 -22.29
C SER A 81 -6.20 16.86 -22.63
N ILE A 82 -6.09 17.16 -23.92
CA ILE A 82 -5.44 18.35 -24.45
C ILE A 82 -6.41 19.51 -24.31
N ALA A 83 -7.65 19.32 -24.76
CA ALA A 83 -8.74 20.27 -24.58
C ALA A 83 -9.02 20.53 -23.09
N ALA A 84 -8.91 19.51 -22.22
CA ALA A 84 -9.06 19.68 -20.77
C ALA A 84 -7.90 20.45 -20.14
N THR A 85 -6.68 20.29 -20.63
CA THR A 85 -5.53 21.09 -20.17
C THR A 85 -5.66 22.55 -20.61
N GLU A 86 -6.03 22.79 -21.88
CA GLU A 86 -6.28 24.14 -22.39
C GLU A 86 -7.46 24.81 -21.68
N LEU A 87 -8.55 24.05 -21.47
CA LEU A 87 -9.69 24.49 -20.67
C LEU A 87 -9.25 24.82 -19.24
N GLY A 88 -8.39 24.01 -18.63
CA GLY A 88 -7.79 24.26 -17.31
C GLY A 88 -6.96 25.52 -17.24
N THR A 89 -6.11 25.78 -18.23
CA THR A 89 -5.32 27.02 -18.32
C THR A 89 -6.24 28.23 -18.44
N ARG A 90 -7.17 28.22 -19.40
CA ARG A 90 -8.11 29.33 -19.59
C ARG A 90 -9.07 29.51 -18.41
N PHE A 91 -9.45 28.42 -17.76
CA PHE A 91 -10.23 28.44 -16.53
C PHE A 91 -9.43 29.13 -15.42
N THR A 92 -8.17 28.77 -15.23
CA THR A 92 -7.30 29.37 -14.21
C THR A 92 -7.10 30.86 -14.46
N GLU A 93 -6.83 31.25 -15.70
CA GLU A 93 -6.75 32.66 -16.11
C GLU A 93 -8.06 33.41 -15.85
N ARG A 94 -9.20 32.76 -16.08
CA ARG A 94 -10.52 33.39 -15.97
C ARG A 94 -10.99 33.51 -14.53
N PHE A 95 -10.85 32.47 -13.73
CA PHE A 95 -11.43 32.34 -12.40
C PHE A 95 -10.42 32.57 -11.27
N GLU A 96 -9.13 32.68 -11.57
CA GLU A 96 -8.03 32.74 -10.59
C GLU A 96 -7.99 31.53 -9.63
N ILE A 97 -8.65 30.44 -10.03
CA ILE A 97 -8.70 29.17 -9.32
C ILE A 97 -7.95 28.14 -10.15
N THR A 98 -6.94 27.50 -9.56
CA THR A 98 -6.22 26.42 -10.22
C THR A 98 -6.85 25.08 -9.86
N VAL A 99 -7.45 24.42 -10.84
CA VAL A 99 -7.92 23.03 -10.70
C VAL A 99 -7.06 22.08 -11.55
N PRO A 100 -6.74 20.87 -11.06
CA PRO A 100 -6.17 19.83 -11.91
C PRO A 100 -7.09 19.55 -13.11
N PRO A 101 -6.57 19.34 -14.35
CA PRO A 101 -7.41 19.02 -15.52
C PRO A 101 -8.32 17.80 -15.34
N THR A 102 -7.96 16.91 -14.40
CA THR A 102 -8.76 15.75 -14.01
C THR A 102 -10.15 16.12 -13.45
N VAL A 103 -10.30 17.31 -12.88
CA VAL A 103 -11.56 17.80 -12.29
C VAL A 103 -12.66 17.96 -13.35
N PHE A 104 -12.32 18.37 -14.59
CA PHE A 104 -13.29 18.46 -15.69
C PHE A 104 -13.86 17.11 -16.13
N PHE A 105 -13.16 16.02 -15.82
CA PHE A 105 -13.66 14.67 -16.07
C PHE A 105 -14.43 14.12 -14.87
N GLU A 106 -14.11 14.60 -13.66
CA GLU A 106 -14.83 14.25 -12.45
C GLU A 106 -16.24 14.86 -12.40
N PHE A 107 -16.35 16.11 -12.84
CA PHE A 107 -17.60 16.84 -13.02
C PHE A 107 -17.82 17.05 -14.52
N PRO A 108 -18.34 16.02 -15.22
CA PRO A 108 -18.18 15.90 -16.66
C PRO A 108 -19.03 16.89 -17.45
N ASP A 109 -19.93 17.64 -16.83
CA ASP A 109 -20.79 18.62 -17.48
C ASP A 109 -20.70 19.98 -16.78
N VAL A 110 -21.07 21.04 -17.50
CA VAL A 110 -20.93 22.43 -17.01
C VAL A 110 -21.77 22.65 -15.76
N GLN A 111 -22.94 22.04 -15.64
CA GLN A 111 -23.80 22.20 -14.47
C GLN A 111 -23.18 21.58 -13.21
N GLY A 112 -22.65 20.36 -13.34
CA GLY A 112 -21.96 19.64 -12.28
C GLY A 112 -20.70 20.35 -11.82
N PHE A 113 -19.90 20.86 -12.76
CA PHE A 113 -18.68 21.59 -12.43
C PHE A 113 -18.97 22.94 -11.77
N SER A 114 -20.04 23.64 -12.20
CA SER A 114 -20.48 24.89 -11.57
C SER A 114 -20.89 24.70 -10.11
N ARG A 115 -21.59 23.60 -9.82
CA ARG A 115 -21.99 23.25 -8.44
C ARG A 115 -20.76 22.94 -7.58
N TYR A 116 -19.82 22.16 -8.12
CA TYR A 116 -18.54 21.88 -7.45
C TYR A 116 -17.80 23.16 -7.06
N LEU A 117 -17.69 24.12 -7.98
CA LEU A 117 -17.04 25.41 -7.74
C LEU A 117 -17.77 26.24 -6.68
N ALA A 118 -19.10 26.33 -6.77
CA ALA A 118 -19.91 27.05 -5.80
C ALA A 118 -19.81 26.47 -4.38
N GLU A 119 -19.64 25.15 -4.25
CA GLU A 119 -19.54 24.46 -2.96
C GLU A 119 -18.12 24.47 -2.37
N ASN A 120 -17.09 24.26 -3.20
CA ASN A 120 -15.72 23.99 -2.72
C ASN A 120 -14.75 25.16 -2.88
N HIS A 121 -15.10 26.13 -3.72
CA HIS A 121 -14.31 27.34 -3.97
C HIS A 121 -15.09 28.61 -3.62
N ALA A 122 -16.08 28.49 -2.73
CA ALA A 122 -16.98 29.57 -2.35
C ALA A 122 -16.24 30.82 -1.87
N ASP A 123 -15.20 30.67 -1.04
CA ASP A 123 -14.42 31.79 -0.50
C ASP A 123 -13.59 32.52 -1.57
N GLU A 124 -13.03 31.77 -2.52
CA GLU A 124 -12.27 32.31 -3.67
C GLU A 124 -13.20 33.04 -4.65
N LEU A 125 -14.44 32.55 -4.81
CA LEU A 125 -15.46 33.13 -5.68
C LEU A 125 -16.24 34.28 -5.04
N LYS A 126 -16.21 34.41 -3.71
CA LYS A 126 -16.97 35.40 -2.92
C LYS A 126 -16.72 36.83 -3.40
N GLY A 127 -15.44 37.20 -3.56
CA GLY A 127 -15.06 38.53 -4.03
C GLY A 127 -15.47 38.84 -5.48
N ARG A 128 -15.72 37.81 -6.29
CA ARG A 128 -16.06 37.96 -7.71
C ARG A 128 -17.55 38.21 -7.93
N TYR A 129 -18.42 37.65 -7.10
CA TYR A 129 -19.87 37.69 -7.31
C TYR A 129 -20.65 38.52 -6.27
N ASP A 130 -20.00 38.99 -5.20
CA ASP A 130 -20.60 39.85 -4.16
C ASP A 130 -21.21 41.15 -4.70
N HIS A 131 -20.72 41.67 -5.83
CA HIS A 131 -21.24 42.90 -6.44
C HIS A 131 -22.61 42.69 -7.12
N LEU A 132 -22.89 41.47 -7.60
CA LEU A 132 -24.15 41.12 -8.27
C LEU A 132 -25.30 40.89 -7.27
N GLN A 133 -24.98 40.62 -6.00
CA GLN A 133 -25.98 40.54 -4.93
C GLN A 133 -26.54 41.91 -4.52
N ASN A 134 -25.89 43.02 -4.92
CA ASN A 134 -26.23 44.38 -4.47
C ASN A 134 -26.66 45.35 -5.59
N GLU A 135 -26.87 44.89 -6.83
CA GLU A 135 -27.35 45.76 -7.90
C GLU A 135 -28.86 46.07 -7.77
N VAL A 136 -29.18 47.25 -7.23
CA VAL A 136 -30.49 47.88 -7.40
C VAL A 136 -30.53 48.51 -8.81
N PRO A 137 -31.55 48.24 -9.66
CA PRO A 137 -31.58 48.80 -11.01
C PRO A 137 -31.74 50.33 -10.97
N GLU A 138 -30.75 51.07 -11.48
CA GLU A 138 -30.94 52.51 -11.76
C GLU A 138 -31.89 52.69 -12.96
N PRO A 139 -32.81 53.67 -12.91
CA PRO A 139 -33.74 53.92 -13.99
C PRO A 139 -33.02 54.51 -15.21
N SER A 140 -33.22 53.89 -16.37
CA SER A 140 -32.60 54.29 -17.63
C SER A 140 -33.02 55.71 -18.05
N PRO A 141 -32.09 56.56 -18.53
CA PRO A 141 -32.41 57.86 -19.10
C PRO A 141 -33.02 57.72 -20.51
N PRO A 142 -33.77 58.72 -21.01
CA PRO A 142 -34.52 58.61 -22.25
C PRO A 142 -33.58 58.63 -23.49
N PRO A 143 -34.03 58.09 -24.62
CA PRO A 143 -33.19 57.89 -25.80
C PRO A 143 -32.89 59.21 -26.50
N VAL A 144 -31.62 59.43 -26.84
CA VAL A 144 -31.19 60.50 -27.74
C VAL A 144 -30.70 59.87 -29.05
N GLU A 145 -31.33 60.30 -30.14
CA GLU A 145 -31.05 59.94 -31.52
C GLU A 145 -29.75 60.58 -32.06
N GLU A 146 -29.16 59.85 -33.02
CA GLU A 146 -28.30 60.28 -34.13
C GLU A 146 -27.07 61.17 -33.86
N SER A 147 -25.89 60.68 -34.24
CA SER A 147 -25.33 60.97 -35.58
C SER A 147 -23.89 60.46 -35.72
N ALA A 148 -23.57 60.07 -36.95
CA ALA A 148 -22.30 59.55 -37.42
C ALA A 148 -21.13 60.53 -37.25
N THR A 149 -19.90 60.04 -37.09
CA THR A 149 -18.82 60.14 -38.10
C THR A 149 -17.41 59.80 -37.56
N HIS A 150 -16.66 59.07 -38.41
CA HIS A 150 -15.23 59.18 -38.70
C HIS A 150 -14.11 58.91 -37.66
N ARG A 151 -13.39 57.81 -37.96
CA ARG A 151 -11.96 57.69 -38.36
C ARG A 151 -10.81 58.20 -37.45
N GLU A 152 -9.85 57.28 -37.37
CA GLU A 152 -8.38 57.44 -37.54
C GLU A 152 -7.46 57.63 -36.32
N ALA A 153 -6.61 56.59 -36.16
CA ALA A 153 -5.13 56.64 -36.18
C ALA A 153 -4.33 56.96 -34.90
N ALA A 154 -3.64 55.92 -34.44
CA ALA A 154 -2.19 55.82 -34.17
C ALA A 154 -1.45 56.99 -33.50
N SER A 155 -0.77 56.69 -32.39
CA SER A 155 0.67 56.98 -32.25
C SER A 155 1.32 56.20 -31.09
N GLU A 156 2.38 55.49 -31.46
CA GLU A 156 3.47 54.94 -30.63
C GLU A 156 4.60 56.02 -30.54
N PRO A 157 5.77 55.82 -29.90
CA PRO A 157 6.08 55.94 -28.47
C PRO A 157 7.29 56.89 -28.17
N ALA A 158 7.84 56.79 -26.93
CA ALA A 158 9.22 57.15 -26.45
C ALA A 158 9.36 58.38 -25.52
N PRO A 159 10.45 58.52 -24.71
CA PRO A 159 11.22 57.51 -23.95
C PRO A 159 11.64 57.94 -22.51
N ALA A 160 12.14 56.93 -21.77
CA ALA A 160 13.04 56.88 -20.60
C ALA A 160 13.52 58.15 -19.86
N THR A 161 13.55 58.06 -18.51
CA THR A 161 14.72 58.43 -17.67
C THR A 161 14.60 57.86 -16.24
N GLN A 162 15.60 57.08 -15.82
CA GLN A 162 16.04 56.85 -14.43
C GLN A 162 16.99 58.02 -14.00
N PRO A 163 17.41 58.26 -12.72
CA PRO A 163 17.68 57.24 -11.67
C PRO A 163 17.48 57.62 -10.15
N GLU A 164 17.61 56.57 -9.31
CA GLU A 164 18.31 56.51 -7.98
C GLU A 164 17.62 56.87 -6.61
N PRO A 165 18.13 56.37 -5.45
CA PRO A 165 17.35 55.51 -4.52
C PRO A 165 17.44 55.84 -2.98
N SER A 166 16.82 54.95 -2.16
CA SER A 166 17.00 54.68 -0.70
C SER A 166 16.28 55.59 0.33
N PRO A 167 15.92 55.14 1.58
CA PRO A 167 16.58 54.12 2.41
C PRO A 167 15.69 53.13 3.24
N GLU A 168 16.41 52.23 3.93
CA GLU A 168 16.10 51.08 4.82
C GLU A 168 15.16 51.32 6.03
N PRO A 169 14.76 50.23 6.72
CA PRO A 169 14.59 50.23 8.17
C PRO A 169 15.48 49.22 8.93
N THR A 170 15.73 49.59 10.19
CA THR A 170 16.70 49.15 11.20
C THR A 170 16.49 47.80 11.89
N ALA A 171 17.60 47.27 12.45
CA ALA A 171 17.76 46.03 13.22
C ALA A 171 17.68 46.19 14.76
N ALA A 172 17.43 45.05 15.46
CA ALA A 172 17.79 44.70 16.86
C ALA A 172 17.43 43.20 17.04
N GLU A 173 18.19 42.27 17.63
CA GLU A 173 19.36 42.23 18.52
C GLU A 173 20.12 40.89 18.31
N GLN A 174 21.46 40.91 18.47
CA GLN A 174 22.31 39.72 18.61
C GLN A 174 22.89 39.65 20.04
N PRO A 175 23.25 38.45 20.55
CA PRO A 175 23.86 38.25 21.86
C PRO A 175 25.38 38.45 21.83
N ALA A 176 25.99 38.76 22.98
CA ALA A 176 27.44 38.85 23.16
C ALA A 176 27.93 38.02 24.39
N PRO A 177 29.22 37.62 24.42
CA PRO A 177 29.71 36.36 25.03
C PRO A 177 30.63 36.55 26.26
N ALA A 178 30.90 35.48 27.03
CA ALA A 178 32.10 35.36 27.91
C ALA A 178 32.31 33.98 28.63
N THR A 179 33.29 33.21 28.13
CA THR A 179 34.48 32.62 28.83
C THR A 179 34.42 31.46 29.85
N ARG A 180 35.02 30.33 29.42
CA ARG A 180 36.11 29.47 29.97
C ARG A 180 36.19 29.05 31.47
N ALA A 181 36.19 27.71 31.63
CA ALA A 181 37.04 26.81 32.45
C ALA A 181 36.82 26.63 33.97
N GLN A 182 36.58 25.38 34.44
CA GLN A 182 37.57 24.47 35.08
C GLN A 182 36.94 23.21 35.73
N THR A 183 37.53 22.04 35.41
CA THR A 183 37.77 20.76 36.12
C THR A 183 37.24 20.49 37.55
N ALA A 184 36.73 19.26 37.83
CA ALA A 184 37.37 18.20 38.68
C ALA A 184 36.40 17.08 39.18
N GLU A 185 36.69 15.83 38.79
CA GLU A 185 36.71 14.50 39.46
C GLU A 185 35.75 13.99 40.61
N PRO A 186 35.67 12.65 40.84
CA PRO A 186 34.49 11.90 41.33
C PRO A 186 34.63 11.25 42.74
N VAL A 187 33.54 10.73 43.34
CA VAL A 187 33.57 9.95 44.61
C VAL A 187 32.35 8.98 44.76
N PRO A 188 32.31 7.98 45.68
CA PRO A 188 32.51 6.55 45.38
C PRO A 188 31.40 5.59 45.94
N ALA A 189 31.56 4.27 45.72
CA ALA A 189 30.68 3.19 46.20
C ALA A 189 30.92 2.74 47.66
N PRO A 190 29.94 2.05 48.29
CA PRO A 190 30.26 0.99 49.26
C PRO A 190 29.29 -0.24 49.31
N GLN A 191 29.82 -1.35 49.84
CA GLN A 191 29.17 -2.58 50.40
C GLN A 191 30.03 -3.06 51.60
N PRO A 192 29.72 -4.12 52.41
CA PRO A 192 28.47 -4.75 52.89
C PRO A 192 28.47 -5.03 54.45
N ASP A 193 27.36 -5.54 55.04
CA ASP A 193 27.27 -6.64 56.06
C ASP A 193 26.04 -6.58 57.02
N GLN A 194 25.39 -7.75 57.23
CA GLN A 194 24.33 -8.06 58.23
C GLN A 194 24.93 -8.52 59.59
N PRO A 195 24.19 -8.63 60.75
CA PRO A 195 23.34 -9.81 61.04
C PRO A 195 22.13 -9.64 62.03
N ALA A 196 21.09 -10.45 61.78
CA ALA A 196 20.20 -11.24 62.69
C ALA A 196 19.36 -10.65 63.87
N VAL A 197 18.03 -10.69 63.66
CA VAL A 197 16.85 -11.12 64.49
C VAL A 197 16.88 -11.07 66.04
N PRO A 198 15.83 -10.47 66.67
CA PRO A 198 15.09 -11.20 67.71
C PRO A 198 13.55 -11.12 67.63
N LYS A 199 12.96 -12.15 68.24
CA LYS A 199 11.57 -12.63 68.24
C LYS A 199 10.49 -11.65 68.74
N VAL A 200 9.31 -11.83 68.14
CA VAL A 200 7.97 -11.32 68.49
C VAL A 200 7.57 -11.63 69.94
N PRO A 201 6.95 -10.66 70.64
CA PRO A 201 5.87 -10.94 71.59
C PRO A 201 4.55 -10.32 71.15
N ALA A 202 3.49 -11.03 71.51
CA ALA A 202 2.11 -10.84 71.09
C ALA A 202 1.41 -9.59 71.66
N LYS A 203 0.33 -9.22 70.96
CA LYS A 203 -0.67 -8.17 71.16
C LYS A 203 -0.29 -6.79 70.62
N ALA A 204 -0.74 -6.52 69.40
CA ALA A 204 -0.87 -5.19 68.86
C ALA A 204 -2.02 -4.47 69.59
N GLU A 205 -1.67 -3.65 70.58
CA GLU A 205 -2.46 -2.46 70.88
C GLU A 205 -2.04 -1.35 69.92
N ASP A 206 -3.08 -0.64 69.47
CA ASP A 206 -3.17 0.56 68.64
C ASP A 206 -1.91 1.43 68.56
N ASN A 207 -1.20 1.35 67.43
CA ASN A 207 -0.10 2.25 67.08
C ASN A 207 -0.42 2.96 65.75
N GLY A 208 -1.25 4.00 65.83
CA GLY A 208 -1.02 5.28 65.13
C GLY A 208 -0.86 5.29 63.60
N LEU A 209 -1.32 4.27 62.87
CA LEU A 209 -1.56 4.38 61.43
C LEU A 209 -2.82 5.23 61.23
N ILE A 210 -2.73 6.26 60.37
CA ILE A 210 -3.91 6.95 59.85
C ILE A 210 -4.87 5.86 59.36
N GLY A 211 -6.10 5.83 59.90
CA GLY A 211 -7.05 4.80 59.53
C GLY A 211 -7.24 4.78 58.01
N ILE A 212 -7.20 3.63 57.37
CA ILE A 212 -7.43 3.51 55.92
C ILE A 212 -8.80 4.08 55.51
N GLU A 213 -9.79 4.05 56.40
CA GLU A 213 -11.07 4.76 56.20
C GLU A 213 -10.89 6.28 56.09
N GLN A 214 -9.90 6.83 56.78
CA GLN A 214 -9.52 8.23 56.73
C GLN A 214 -8.78 8.56 55.41
N LEU A 215 -7.90 7.68 54.92
CA LEU A 215 -7.30 7.78 53.58
C LEU A 215 -8.34 7.67 52.44
N TRP A 216 -9.39 6.87 52.64
CA TRP A 216 -10.51 6.74 51.71
C TRP A 216 -11.42 7.98 51.71
N ALA A 217 -11.59 8.63 52.87
CA ALA A 217 -12.47 9.79 53.06
C ALA A 217 -11.81 11.15 52.73
N GLU A 218 -10.50 11.29 52.89
CA GLU A 218 -9.78 12.57 52.72
C GLU A 218 -9.41 12.89 51.25
N GLY A 219 -9.57 11.94 50.32
CA GLY A 219 -9.15 12.02 48.91
C GLY A 219 -9.94 12.93 47.96
N VAL A 220 -10.47 14.08 48.40
CA VAL A 220 -10.98 15.16 47.50
C VAL A 220 -10.54 16.56 47.96
N ARG A 221 -9.51 16.70 48.82
CA ARG A 221 -9.04 18.04 49.26
C ARG A 221 -7.53 18.17 49.12
N ASP A 222 -7.15 19.05 48.19
CA ASP A 222 -5.80 19.57 47.95
C ASP A 222 -4.69 18.55 47.68
N LEU A 223 -4.54 18.16 46.40
CA LEU A 223 -3.24 17.83 45.82
C LEU A 223 -2.71 19.06 45.08
N GLY A 224 -2.46 20.13 45.83
CA GLY A 224 -1.62 21.23 45.40
C GLY A 224 -0.15 20.88 45.68
N GLU A 225 0.67 21.02 44.65
CA GLU A 225 2.14 21.16 44.73
C GLU A 225 2.98 19.92 45.10
N ALA A 226 3.04 18.91 44.22
CA ALA A 226 4.29 18.18 43.91
C ALA A 226 4.14 17.29 42.66
N GLY A 227 4.82 17.68 41.56
CA GLY A 227 4.97 16.86 40.34
C GLY A 227 3.95 17.21 39.25
N GLY A 228 4.39 17.99 38.25
CA GLY A 228 3.54 18.50 37.18
C GLY A 228 2.78 17.41 36.42
N ARG A 229 1.49 17.27 36.72
CA ARG A 229 0.51 16.66 35.82
C ARG A 229 -0.11 17.76 34.98
N ASN A 230 -0.04 17.60 33.67
CA ASN A 230 -0.75 18.46 32.71
C ASN A 230 -2.24 18.05 32.76
N GLU A 231 -3.11 18.88 33.34
CA GLU A 231 -4.52 18.56 33.64
C GLU A 231 -5.46 18.43 32.42
N ASN A 232 -4.95 18.22 31.20
CA ASN A 232 -5.75 18.23 29.97
C ASN A 232 -5.74 16.92 29.15
N THR A 233 -5.37 15.77 29.73
CA THR A 233 -5.55 14.47 29.05
C THR A 233 -6.58 13.63 29.81
N PRO A 234 -7.77 13.37 29.25
CA PRO A 234 -8.74 12.48 29.87
C PRO A 234 -8.11 11.10 30.08
N VAL A 235 -8.16 10.57 31.30
CA VAL A 235 -7.82 9.16 31.55
C VAL A 235 -8.80 8.32 30.73
N LYS A 236 -8.29 7.58 29.73
CA LYS A 236 -9.09 6.58 29.00
C LYS A 236 -9.63 5.60 30.04
N GLN A 237 -10.95 5.47 30.15
CA GLN A 237 -11.61 4.59 31.11
C GLN A 237 -13.03 4.28 30.60
N PRO A 238 -13.65 3.16 31.03
CA PRO A 238 -15.00 2.82 30.62
C PRO A 238 -16.00 3.89 31.09
N SER A 239 -16.95 4.24 30.22
CA SER A 239 -18.08 5.10 30.56
C SER A 239 -19.01 4.44 31.58
N SER A 240 -19.82 5.23 32.29
CA SER A 240 -20.79 4.69 33.26
C SER A 240 -21.80 3.71 32.61
N ALA A 241 -22.13 3.91 31.33
CA ALA A 241 -23.00 3.00 30.59
C ALA A 241 -22.31 1.65 30.32
N GLU A 242 -21.05 1.67 29.91
CA GLU A 242 -20.24 0.47 29.69
C GLU A 242 -20.03 -0.29 30.99
N LEU A 243 -19.73 0.40 32.11
CA LEU A 243 -19.58 -0.25 33.42
C LEU A 243 -20.85 -0.98 33.87
N LYS A 244 -22.02 -0.41 33.59
CA LYS A 244 -23.30 -1.05 33.91
C LYS A 244 -23.55 -2.29 33.06
N MET A 245 -23.20 -2.22 31.78
CA MET A 245 -23.27 -3.38 30.87
C MET A 245 -22.31 -4.48 31.30
N MET A 246 -21.04 -4.14 31.54
CA MET A 246 -20.02 -5.07 31.99
C MET A 246 -20.32 -5.66 33.37
N LEU A 247 -21.00 -4.92 34.26
CA LEU A 247 -21.49 -5.45 35.53
C LEU A 247 -22.51 -6.58 35.30
N THR A 248 -23.42 -6.41 34.33
CA THR A 248 -24.39 -7.44 33.97
C THR A 248 -23.67 -8.73 33.51
N THR A 249 -22.56 -8.59 32.78
CA THR A 249 -21.69 -9.72 32.42
C THR A 249 -21.01 -10.33 33.65
N ALA A 250 -20.50 -9.52 34.56
CA ALA A 250 -19.85 -10.01 35.78
C ALA A 250 -20.80 -10.80 36.69
N GLU A 251 -22.08 -10.42 36.75
CA GLU A 251 -23.13 -11.12 37.49
C GLU A 251 -23.49 -12.48 36.89
N GLN A 252 -23.10 -12.75 35.64
CA GLN A 252 -23.31 -14.06 34.99
C GLN A 252 -22.22 -15.07 35.34
N ALA A 253 -21.10 -14.64 35.95
CA ALA A 253 -20.05 -15.56 36.37
C ALA A 253 -20.54 -16.46 37.51
N GLN A 254 -20.26 -17.76 37.40
CA GLN A 254 -20.63 -18.73 38.43
C GLN A 254 -19.56 -18.76 39.52
N THR A 255 -19.94 -18.45 40.75
CA THR A 255 -19.06 -18.63 41.91
C THR A 255 -19.09 -20.09 42.37
N ILE A 256 -17.92 -20.69 42.56
CA ILE A 256 -17.72 -22.07 42.99
C ILE A 256 -16.97 -22.04 44.32
N SER A 257 -17.63 -22.46 45.40
CA SER A 257 -17.01 -22.62 46.73
C SER A 257 -16.69 -24.09 46.99
N ILE A 258 -15.44 -24.38 47.38
CA ILE A 258 -14.91 -25.73 47.56
C ILE A 258 -14.63 -25.97 49.04
N LYS A 259 -15.38 -26.88 49.66
CA LYS A 259 -15.20 -27.26 51.06
C LYS A 259 -14.05 -28.24 51.22
N ARG A 260 -13.03 -27.89 52.00
CA ARG A 260 -11.87 -28.77 52.26
C ARG A 260 -11.91 -29.34 53.68
N LYS A 261 -11.74 -30.65 53.81
CA LYS A 261 -11.79 -31.31 55.12
C LYS A 261 -10.53 -31.00 55.93
N GLY A 262 -10.67 -30.26 57.03
CA GLY A 262 -9.57 -29.93 57.94
C GLY A 262 -8.62 -28.83 57.45
N ARG A 263 -9.00 -28.09 56.40
CA ARG A 263 -8.33 -26.90 55.87
C ARG A 263 -9.39 -25.83 55.60
N HIS A 264 -8.99 -24.59 55.36
CA HIS A 264 -9.91 -23.52 54.97
C HIS A 264 -10.54 -23.77 53.59
N ASP A 265 -11.70 -23.20 53.35
CA ASP A 265 -12.41 -23.33 52.08
C ASP A 265 -11.72 -22.51 50.97
N LEU A 266 -11.97 -22.88 49.71
CA LEU A 266 -11.51 -22.14 48.53
C LEU A 266 -12.71 -21.59 47.76
N GLU A 267 -12.50 -20.52 47.00
CA GLU A 267 -13.51 -19.98 46.10
C GLU A 267 -12.89 -19.44 44.81
N CYS A 268 -13.59 -19.63 43.70
CA CYS A 268 -13.30 -18.93 42.45
C CYS A 268 -14.59 -18.55 41.73
N ALA A 269 -14.50 -17.58 40.83
CA ALA A 269 -15.55 -17.30 39.86
C ALA A 269 -15.15 -17.88 38.49
N VAL A 270 -16.12 -18.45 37.77
CA VAL A 270 -15.93 -19.01 36.43
C VAL A 270 -16.86 -18.31 35.45
N TYR A 271 -16.31 -17.86 34.32
CA TYR A 271 -17.08 -17.23 33.25
C TYR A 271 -16.58 -17.68 31.88
N GLY A 272 -17.49 -17.84 30.91
CA GLY A 272 -17.18 -18.31 29.56
C GLY A 272 -17.10 -19.83 29.43
N GLU A 273 -16.93 -20.27 28.19
CA GLU A 273 -16.74 -21.68 27.79
C GLU A 273 -15.45 -21.80 26.97
N GLY A 274 -14.88 -23.00 26.87
CA GLY A 274 -13.65 -23.27 26.11
C GLY A 274 -12.44 -23.66 26.98
N PRO A 275 -11.21 -23.58 26.44
CA PRO A 275 -9.98 -23.90 27.17
C PRO A 275 -9.83 -23.07 28.45
N PRO A 276 -9.39 -23.67 29.57
CA PRO A 276 -9.31 -22.97 30.85
C PRO A 276 -8.15 -21.97 30.87
N VAL A 277 -8.39 -20.79 31.46
CA VAL A 277 -7.35 -19.78 31.73
C VAL A 277 -7.45 -19.35 33.20
N LEU A 278 -6.33 -19.41 33.93
CA LEU A 278 -6.27 -19.01 35.32
C LEU A 278 -5.99 -17.50 35.43
N MET A 279 -6.88 -16.78 36.12
CA MET A 279 -6.84 -15.33 36.28
C MET A 279 -6.60 -14.96 37.76
N LEU A 280 -5.46 -14.36 38.05
CA LEU A 280 -5.00 -13.98 39.39
C LEU A 280 -5.02 -12.45 39.52
N GLY A 281 -6.00 -11.94 40.27
CA GLY A 281 -6.26 -10.50 40.40
C GLY A 281 -5.31 -9.75 41.33
N GLY A 282 -5.46 -8.43 41.38
CA GLY A 282 -4.77 -7.56 42.33
C GLY A 282 -5.09 -7.91 43.79
N LEU A 283 -4.25 -7.42 44.71
CA LEU A 283 -4.29 -7.78 46.14
C LEU A 283 -5.70 -7.60 46.73
N LEU A 284 -6.28 -8.68 47.24
CA LEU A 284 -7.60 -8.70 47.89
C LEU A 284 -8.76 -8.18 47.01
N MET A 285 -8.59 -8.09 45.70
CA MET A 285 -9.62 -7.57 44.80
C MET A 285 -10.62 -8.65 44.38
N HIS A 286 -11.90 -8.34 44.47
CA HIS A 286 -12.96 -9.23 43.99
C HIS A 286 -12.94 -9.31 42.45
N TYR A 287 -13.22 -10.50 41.87
CA TYR A 287 -13.14 -10.71 40.42
C TYR A 287 -13.95 -9.69 39.62
N ALA A 288 -15.16 -9.37 40.11
CA ALA A 288 -16.06 -8.44 39.45
C ALA A 288 -15.59 -6.98 39.49
N ALA A 289 -14.57 -6.64 40.28
CA ALA A 289 -13.91 -5.34 40.22
C ALA A 289 -12.64 -5.41 39.36
N MET A 290 -11.84 -6.47 39.56
CA MET A 290 -10.58 -6.66 38.87
C MET A 290 -10.73 -6.92 37.36
N TRP A 291 -11.57 -7.86 36.97
CA TRP A 291 -11.62 -8.43 35.62
C TRP A 291 -12.83 -7.98 34.80
N ARG A 292 -13.59 -7.00 35.29
CA ARG A 292 -14.88 -6.61 34.70
C ARG A 292 -14.79 -6.28 33.20
N PRO A 293 -13.82 -5.48 32.72
CA PRO A 293 -13.67 -5.21 31.29
C PRO A 293 -13.15 -6.40 30.45
N GLN A 294 -12.61 -7.44 31.10
CA GLN A 294 -12.01 -8.62 30.46
C GLN A 294 -13.01 -9.76 30.27
N LEU A 295 -14.06 -9.83 31.09
CA LEU A 295 -14.96 -11.00 31.13
C LEU A 295 -15.56 -11.34 29.77
N ALA A 296 -16.29 -10.41 29.14
CA ALA A 296 -16.94 -10.68 27.87
C ALA A 296 -15.93 -10.98 26.74
N PRO A 297 -14.87 -10.18 26.51
CA PRO A 297 -13.91 -10.44 25.44
C PRO A 297 -13.13 -11.76 25.61
N LEU A 298 -12.59 -12.02 26.81
CA LEU A 298 -11.81 -13.25 27.04
C LEU A 298 -12.72 -14.49 27.14
N GLY A 299 -13.88 -14.33 27.80
CA GLY A 299 -14.84 -15.41 28.04
C GLY A 299 -15.60 -15.87 26.80
N ALA A 300 -15.55 -15.10 25.71
CA ALA A 300 -16.07 -15.53 24.41
C ALA A 300 -15.26 -16.68 23.80
N HIS A 301 -14.01 -16.85 24.22
CA HIS A 301 -13.08 -17.84 23.67
C HIS A 301 -12.55 -18.84 24.70
N HIS A 302 -12.53 -18.45 25.98
CA HIS A 302 -11.91 -19.23 27.05
C HIS A 302 -12.85 -19.40 28.24
N ARG A 303 -12.63 -20.47 29.00
CA ARG A 303 -13.21 -20.63 30.34
C ARG A 303 -12.30 -19.95 31.35
N LEU A 304 -12.69 -18.75 31.80
CA LEU A 304 -11.92 -17.96 32.75
C LEU A 304 -12.12 -18.48 34.18
N ILE A 305 -11.04 -18.73 34.91
CA ILE A 305 -11.04 -19.19 36.30
C ILE A 305 -10.41 -18.10 37.16
N MET A 306 -11.22 -17.35 37.88
CA MET A 306 -10.79 -16.18 38.65
C MET A 306 -10.73 -16.52 40.13
N PHE A 307 -9.51 -16.64 40.66
CA PHE A 307 -9.27 -17.05 42.05
C PHE A 307 -9.61 -15.94 43.04
N HIS A 308 -10.32 -16.27 44.12
CA HIS A 308 -10.48 -15.39 45.28
C HIS A 308 -9.42 -15.68 46.33
N MET A 309 -8.57 -14.67 46.59
CA MET A 309 -7.55 -14.76 47.62
C MET A 309 -8.16 -14.84 49.03
N PRO A 310 -7.47 -15.43 50.01
CA PRO A 310 -7.91 -15.45 51.41
C PRO A 310 -8.31 -14.08 51.95
N GLY A 311 -9.49 -13.97 52.54
CA GLY A 311 -10.05 -12.69 53.01
C GLY A 311 -10.75 -11.87 51.92
N CYS A 312 -10.92 -12.42 50.71
CA CYS A 312 -11.71 -11.86 49.60
C CYS A 312 -12.84 -12.82 49.19
N GLY A 313 -13.96 -12.28 48.71
CA GLY A 313 -15.14 -13.08 48.40
C GLY A 313 -15.68 -13.81 49.63
N GLY A 314 -16.02 -15.09 49.48
CA GLY A 314 -16.45 -15.98 50.56
C GLY A 314 -15.33 -16.69 51.33
N VAL A 315 -14.06 -16.36 51.08
CA VAL A 315 -12.89 -17.09 51.65
C VAL A 315 -12.42 -16.44 52.95
N GLU A 316 -12.41 -17.19 54.05
CA GLU A 316 -11.88 -16.73 55.34
C GLU A 316 -10.35 -16.67 55.37
N LEU A 317 -9.79 -15.76 56.18
CA LEU A 317 -8.37 -15.76 56.52
C LEU A 317 -8.02 -16.95 57.41
N TYR A 318 -6.77 -17.38 57.37
CA TYR A 318 -6.27 -18.51 58.16
C TYR A 318 -4.88 -18.25 58.73
N ASP A 319 -4.53 -19.01 59.76
CA ASP A 319 -3.22 -18.94 60.41
C ASP A 319 -2.11 -19.45 59.49
N GLY A 320 -0.98 -18.73 59.43
CA GLY A 320 0.20 -19.15 58.65
C GLY A 320 0.14 -18.80 57.16
N LEU A 321 -0.68 -17.81 56.78
CA LEU A 321 -0.75 -17.26 55.42
C LEU A 321 0.64 -16.82 54.92
N SER A 322 1.08 -17.38 53.79
CA SER A 322 2.33 -17.06 53.10
C SER A 322 2.12 -17.09 51.58
N LEU A 323 3.09 -16.60 50.80
CA LEU A 323 3.02 -16.70 49.34
C LEU A 323 2.90 -18.17 48.90
N ASP A 324 3.70 -19.06 49.50
CA ASP A 324 3.66 -20.49 49.24
C ASP A 324 2.32 -21.14 49.62
N SER A 325 1.70 -20.70 50.72
CA SER A 325 0.39 -21.26 51.11
C SER A 325 -0.70 -20.86 50.12
N ILE A 326 -0.63 -19.65 49.56
CA ILE A 326 -1.55 -19.16 48.53
C ILE A 326 -1.29 -19.88 47.19
N VAL A 327 -0.02 -20.10 46.81
CA VAL A 327 0.33 -20.93 45.64
C VAL A 327 -0.25 -22.33 45.77
N GLN A 328 -0.15 -22.95 46.94
CA GLN A 328 -0.75 -24.25 47.19
C GLN A 328 -2.28 -24.21 47.12
N ASP A 329 -2.92 -23.13 47.58
CA ASP A 329 -4.37 -22.96 47.44
C ASP A 329 -4.82 -22.87 45.97
N VAL A 330 -4.02 -22.21 45.11
CA VAL A 330 -4.26 -22.19 43.65
C VAL A 330 -4.12 -23.59 43.05
N ASN A 331 -3.09 -24.34 43.41
CA ASN A 331 -2.92 -25.72 42.94
C ASN A 331 -4.07 -26.63 43.40
N ASP A 332 -4.45 -26.57 44.69
CA ASP A 332 -5.56 -27.33 45.25
C ASP A 332 -6.91 -26.97 44.60
N LEU A 333 -7.09 -25.69 44.19
CA LEU A 333 -8.26 -25.25 43.45
C LEU A 333 -8.33 -25.93 42.09
N LEU A 334 -7.22 -25.95 41.33
CA LEU A 334 -7.18 -26.59 40.01
C LEU A 334 -7.47 -28.09 40.11
N ASP A 335 -6.90 -28.77 41.11
CA ASP A 335 -7.17 -30.19 41.38
C ASP A 335 -8.66 -30.43 41.67
N ALA A 336 -9.29 -29.57 42.49
CA ALA A 336 -10.71 -29.69 42.82
C ALA A 336 -11.64 -29.35 41.65
N LEU A 337 -11.18 -28.55 40.68
CA LEU A 337 -11.86 -28.29 39.42
C LEU A 337 -11.60 -29.38 38.35
N GLY A 338 -10.73 -30.35 38.63
CA GLY A 338 -10.34 -31.44 37.73
C GLY A 338 -9.51 -30.97 36.54
N ILE A 339 -8.65 -29.96 36.73
CA ILE A 339 -7.80 -29.39 35.69
C ILE A 339 -6.37 -29.87 35.93
N ASP A 340 -6.02 -30.99 35.30
CA ASP A 340 -4.69 -31.61 35.43
C ASP A 340 -3.70 -31.12 34.36
N ASP A 341 -4.21 -30.70 33.20
CA ASP A 341 -3.41 -30.19 32.09
C ASP A 341 -2.83 -28.79 32.38
N PRO A 342 -1.63 -28.47 31.87
CA PRO A 342 -1.06 -27.13 31.97
C PRO A 342 -1.97 -26.11 31.29
N LEU A 343 -2.20 -24.97 31.93
CA LEU A 343 -3.07 -23.91 31.43
C LEU A 343 -2.38 -22.54 31.42
N PRO A 344 -2.84 -21.58 30.59
CA PRO A 344 -2.37 -20.20 30.66
C PRO A 344 -2.70 -19.56 32.01
N VAL A 345 -1.74 -18.82 32.56
CA VAL A 345 -1.85 -18.10 33.84
C VAL A 345 -1.66 -16.60 33.61
N VAL A 346 -2.64 -15.80 34.04
CA VAL A 346 -2.65 -14.34 33.90
C VAL A 346 -2.65 -13.71 35.29
N GLY A 347 -1.66 -12.88 35.60
CA GLY A 347 -1.52 -12.22 36.89
C GLY A 347 -1.42 -10.70 36.77
N CYS A 348 -2.22 -9.98 37.57
CA CYS A 348 -2.20 -8.51 37.65
C CYS A 348 -1.75 -8.03 39.03
N SER A 349 -0.83 -7.05 39.08
CA SER A 349 -0.36 -6.46 40.35
C SER A 349 0.14 -7.57 41.29
N PHE A 350 -0.33 -7.66 42.53
CA PHE A 350 0.03 -8.77 43.42
C PHE A 350 -0.31 -10.17 42.85
N GLY A 351 -1.36 -10.29 42.03
CA GLY A 351 -1.65 -11.52 41.30
C GLY A 351 -0.56 -11.91 40.29
N GLY A 352 0.21 -10.94 39.79
CA GLY A 352 1.41 -11.18 38.98
C GLY A 352 2.58 -11.75 39.78
N VAL A 353 2.75 -11.33 41.05
CA VAL A 353 3.71 -11.94 41.98
C VAL A 353 3.31 -13.40 42.25
N LEU A 354 2.02 -13.63 42.51
CA LEU A 354 1.48 -14.97 42.73
C LEU A 354 1.60 -15.85 41.47
N ALA A 355 1.38 -15.31 40.28
CA ALA A 355 1.51 -16.04 39.02
C ALA A 355 2.97 -16.48 38.77
N GLN A 356 3.95 -15.60 39.02
CA GLN A 356 5.36 -15.95 38.96
C GLN A 356 5.70 -17.07 39.96
N ALA A 357 5.27 -16.92 41.22
CA ALA A 357 5.51 -17.94 42.25
C ALA A 357 4.85 -19.28 41.93
N PHE A 358 3.62 -19.27 41.39
CA PHE A 358 2.90 -20.46 40.96
C PHE A 358 3.63 -21.17 39.81
N CYS A 359 4.03 -20.44 38.77
CA CYS A 359 4.78 -21.00 37.64
C CYS A 359 6.13 -21.61 38.09
N LEU A 360 6.79 -20.99 39.06
CA LEU A 360 8.06 -21.47 39.63
C LEU A 360 7.91 -22.69 40.55
N ALA A 361 6.75 -22.86 41.21
CA ALA A 361 6.48 -23.98 42.09
C ALA A 361 5.86 -25.18 41.35
N HIS A 362 5.06 -24.90 40.33
CA HIS A 362 4.29 -25.85 39.54
C HIS A 362 4.47 -25.61 38.03
N PRO A 363 5.71 -25.67 37.50
CA PRO A 363 5.97 -25.43 36.08
C PRO A 363 5.20 -26.40 35.18
N GLU A 364 4.92 -27.61 35.65
CA GLU A 364 4.12 -28.62 34.96
C GLU A 364 2.63 -28.25 34.80
N ARG A 365 2.15 -27.26 35.56
CA ARG A 365 0.76 -26.77 35.52
C ARG A 365 0.62 -25.47 34.74
N CYS A 366 1.70 -24.88 34.24
CA CYS A 366 1.68 -23.61 33.54
C CYS A 366 1.99 -23.83 32.05
N ALA A 367 1.05 -23.51 31.15
CA ALA A 367 1.29 -23.57 29.70
C ALA A 367 1.97 -22.28 29.18
N SER A 368 1.57 -21.15 29.75
CA SER A 368 2.07 -19.82 29.40
C SER A 368 1.75 -18.83 30.53
N LEU A 369 2.47 -17.71 30.58
CA LEU A 369 2.38 -16.74 31.66
C LEU A 369 2.12 -15.32 31.12
N ALA A 370 1.15 -14.59 31.65
CA ALA A 370 0.94 -13.18 31.34
C ALA A 370 0.98 -12.35 32.63
N LEU A 371 1.85 -11.35 32.70
CA LEU A 371 2.13 -10.54 33.88
C LEU A 371 1.86 -9.08 33.57
N THR A 372 1.01 -8.42 34.35
CA THR A 372 0.66 -7.01 34.12
C THR A 372 0.83 -6.17 35.37
N VAL A 373 1.43 -4.97 35.22
CA VAL A 373 1.63 -3.95 36.27
C VAL A 373 2.08 -4.58 37.59
N THR A 374 3.15 -5.37 37.55
CA THR A 374 3.61 -6.21 38.66
C THR A 374 5.12 -6.08 38.87
N THR A 375 5.62 -6.74 39.91
CA THR A 375 7.03 -6.70 40.33
C THR A 375 7.54 -8.12 40.65
N PRO A 376 8.84 -8.40 40.45
CA PRO A 376 9.45 -9.64 40.92
C PRO A 376 9.98 -9.53 42.36
N ILE A 377 9.91 -8.35 43.00
CA ILE A 377 10.46 -8.10 44.35
C ILE A 377 9.51 -7.28 45.22
N SER A 378 9.57 -7.50 46.53
CA SER A 378 8.84 -6.78 47.58
C SER A 378 9.15 -5.28 47.70
N GLU A 379 10.26 -4.79 47.13
CA GLU A 379 10.64 -3.38 47.15
C GLU A 379 9.58 -2.53 46.43
N GLY A 380 9.07 -1.49 47.10
CA GLY A 380 7.98 -0.64 46.61
C GLY A 380 6.58 -1.23 46.78
N ALA A 381 6.44 -2.55 46.94
CA ALA A 381 5.15 -3.23 47.09
C ALA A 381 4.43 -2.94 48.44
N THR A 382 5.09 -2.23 49.36
CA THR A 382 4.53 -1.78 50.64
C THR A 382 4.12 -0.30 50.64
N ASP A 383 4.34 0.43 49.52
CA ASP A 383 3.96 1.85 49.39
C ASP A 383 2.46 2.00 49.11
N PHE A 384 1.64 1.72 50.13
CA PHE A 384 0.19 1.82 50.04
C PHE A 384 -0.31 3.23 49.76
N GLN A 385 0.44 4.27 50.11
CA GLN A 385 0.06 5.64 49.77
C GLN A 385 0.11 5.86 48.26
N LYS A 386 1.18 5.39 47.61
CA LYS A 386 1.32 5.47 46.15
C LYS A 386 0.30 4.60 45.43
N LEU A 387 0.04 3.39 45.92
CA LEU A 387 -1.05 2.54 45.41
C LEU A 387 -2.38 3.29 45.47
N MET A 388 -2.75 3.85 46.62
CA MET A 388 -4.01 4.58 46.76
C MET A 388 -4.09 5.79 45.82
N SER A 389 -2.99 6.51 45.61
CA SER A 389 -2.94 7.61 44.63
C SER A 389 -3.16 7.14 43.19
N GLU A 390 -2.67 5.97 42.82
CA GLU A 390 -2.92 5.38 41.49
C GLU A 390 -4.38 4.93 41.35
N LEU A 391 -4.95 4.28 42.36
CA LEU A 391 -6.35 3.84 42.30
C LEU A 391 -7.33 5.03 42.22
N GLN A 392 -7.03 6.12 42.94
CA GLN A 392 -7.81 7.36 42.94
C GLN A 392 -7.70 8.14 41.63
N SER A 393 -6.79 7.79 40.72
CA SER A 393 -6.70 8.43 39.40
C SER A 393 -7.94 8.13 38.52
N SER A 394 -8.76 7.14 38.89
CA SER A 394 -10.01 6.81 38.22
C SER A 394 -11.17 6.76 39.22
N SER A 395 -12.06 7.75 39.16
CA SER A 395 -13.29 7.76 39.95
C SER A 395 -14.21 6.58 39.63
N SER A 396 -14.22 6.14 38.37
CA SER A 396 -14.97 4.98 37.88
C SER A 396 -14.47 3.68 38.53
N PHE A 397 -13.16 3.49 38.61
CA PHE A 397 -12.58 2.34 39.29
C PHE A 397 -12.90 2.36 40.78
N MET A 398 -12.77 3.52 41.43
CA MET A 398 -13.09 3.66 42.86
C MET A 398 -14.57 3.35 43.18
N GLU A 399 -15.49 3.69 42.27
CA GLU A 399 -16.89 3.29 42.40
C GLU A 399 -17.09 1.78 42.30
N VAL A 400 -16.38 1.13 41.37
CA VAL A 400 -16.44 -0.32 41.16
C VAL A 400 -15.77 -1.10 42.30
N ASN A 401 -14.73 -0.55 42.91
CA ASN A 401 -13.95 -1.19 43.96
C ASN A 401 -14.41 -0.86 45.40
N ARG A 402 -15.63 -0.32 45.59
CA ARG A 402 -16.17 0.03 46.92
C ARG A 402 -16.25 -1.13 47.93
N GLY A 403 -16.21 -2.37 47.47
CA GLY A 403 -16.26 -3.59 48.30
C GLY A 403 -14.91 -4.19 48.65
N TRP A 404 -13.80 -3.47 48.47
CA TRP A 404 -12.45 -3.98 48.75
C TRP A 404 -12.25 -4.30 50.25
N PRO A 405 -11.99 -5.57 50.65
CA PRO A 405 -11.93 -5.99 52.05
C PRO A 405 -10.60 -5.60 52.73
N MET A 406 -10.38 -4.30 52.88
CA MET A 406 -9.14 -3.73 53.44
C MET A 406 -8.84 -4.18 54.88
N GLY A 407 -9.84 -4.63 55.63
CA GLY A 407 -9.63 -5.22 56.96
C GLY A 407 -8.76 -6.48 56.95
N SER A 408 -8.67 -7.17 55.82
CA SER A 408 -7.83 -8.36 55.62
C SER A 408 -6.36 -8.01 55.31
N LEU A 409 -6.05 -6.75 54.99
CA LEU A 409 -4.73 -6.34 54.51
C LEU A 409 -3.61 -6.57 55.52
N ALA A 410 -3.90 -6.43 56.82
CA ALA A 410 -2.91 -6.63 57.87
C ALA A 410 -2.33 -8.06 57.87
N ALA A 411 -3.11 -9.06 57.43
CA ALA A 411 -2.64 -10.43 57.31
C ALA A 411 -1.63 -10.63 56.16
N TYR A 412 -1.63 -9.72 55.17
CA TYR A 412 -0.76 -9.78 53.99
C TYR A 412 0.56 -9.03 54.13
N SER A 413 0.77 -8.23 55.18
CA SER A 413 2.02 -7.46 55.36
C SER A 413 3.26 -8.37 55.33
N HIS A 414 3.23 -9.51 56.03
CA HIS A 414 4.33 -10.49 56.00
C HIS A 414 4.47 -11.23 54.67
N VAL A 415 3.40 -11.31 53.86
CA VAL A 415 3.43 -11.92 52.53
C VAL A 415 4.09 -10.98 51.52
N ILE A 416 3.81 -9.68 51.64
CA ILE A 416 4.27 -8.64 50.71
C ILE A 416 5.70 -8.19 51.03
N GLU A 417 6.11 -8.16 52.30
CA GLU A 417 7.44 -7.70 52.73
C GLU A 417 8.58 -8.70 52.45
N GLY A 418 8.27 -9.95 52.11
CA GLY A 418 9.23 -11.06 52.21
C GLY A 418 9.66 -11.73 50.90
N PHE A 419 9.17 -11.31 49.73
CA PHE A 419 9.46 -11.99 48.47
C PHE A 419 10.54 -11.29 47.63
N ASP A 420 11.39 -12.10 46.98
CA ASP A 420 12.30 -11.71 45.89
C ASP A 420 12.42 -12.91 44.95
N LEU A 421 11.88 -12.77 43.74
CA LEU A 421 11.83 -13.81 42.72
C LEU A 421 12.89 -13.61 41.63
N ARG A 422 13.65 -12.51 41.64
CA ARG A 422 14.54 -12.10 40.54
C ARG A 422 15.53 -13.19 40.14
N ASP A 423 16.18 -13.83 41.11
CA ASP A 423 17.17 -14.89 40.88
C ASP A 423 16.58 -16.15 40.21
N ARG A 424 15.25 -16.33 40.33
CA ARG A 424 14.51 -17.49 39.84
C ARG A 424 13.72 -17.22 38.57
N LEU A 425 13.61 -15.97 38.11
CA LEU A 425 12.89 -15.63 36.88
C LEU A 425 13.37 -16.42 35.66
N LYS A 426 14.68 -16.70 35.58
CA LYS A 426 15.29 -17.52 34.54
C LYS A 426 14.80 -18.97 34.49
N ASP A 427 14.20 -19.45 35.58
CA ASP A 427 13.64 -20.80 35.68
C ASP A 427 12.21 -20.86 35.09
N ILE A 428 11.61 -19.72 34.74
CA ILE A 428 10.33 -19.65 34.02
C ILE A 428 10.61 -19.87 32.53
N SER A 429 10.39 -21.10 32.05
CA SER A 429 10.68 -21.48 30.65
C SER A 429 9.49 -21.37 29.69
N VAL A 430 8.29 -21.12 30.21
CA VAL A 430 7.07 -21.01 29.40
C VAL A 430 7.04 -19.68 28.65
N PRO A 431 6.32 -19.57 27.52
CA PRO A 431 6.07 -18.29 26.86
C PRO A 431 5.49 -17.28 27.87
N CYS A 432 6.04 -16.07 27.89
CA CYS A 432 5.67 -15.05 28.87
C CYS A 432 5.31 -13.72 28.18
N LEU A 433 4.18 -13.12 28.53
CA LEU A 433 3.83 -11.76 28.15
C LEU A 433 3.96 -10.86 29.38
N VAL A 434 4.61 -9.72 29.24
CA VAL A 434 4.72 -8.68 30.28
C VAL A 434 4.08 -7.39 29.77
N LEU A 435 3.07 -6.89 30.47
CA LEU A 435 2.35 -5.66 30.15
C LEU A 435 2.62 -4.60 31.22
N SER A 436 3.16 -3.44 30.82
CA SER A 436 3.54 -2.37 31.75
C SER A 436 2.87 -1.04 31.39
N GLY A 437 2.56 -0.24 32.42
CA GLY A 437 2.12 1.14 32.25
C GLY A 437 3.32 2.08 32.36
N GLY A 438 3.58 2.89 31.32
CA GLY A 438 4.72 3.81 31.28
C GLY A 438 4.64 4.93 32.33
N ARG A 439 3.48 5.14 32.96
CA ARG A 439 3.24 6.09 34.05
C ARG A 439 2.87 5.42 35.37
N ASP A 440 3.07 4.11 35.50
CA ASP A 440 2.78 3.40 36.73
C ASP A 440 3.71 3.88 37.85
N GLY A 441 3.15 4.64 38.80
CA GLY A 441 3.90 5.07 39.96
C GLY A 441 4.18 3.90 40.91
N TYR A 442 3.24 2.99 41.12
CA TYR A 442 3.31 2.00 42.19
C TYR A 442 4.21 0.81 41.83
N THR A 443 4.07 0.27 40.62
CA THR A 443 4.99 -0.71 40.03
C THR A 443 5.60 -0.14 38.76
N PRO A 444 6.65 0.70 38.86
CA PRO A 444 7.26 1.34 37.70
C PRO A 444 7.66 0.35 36.61
N ALA A 445 7.64 0.80 35.36
CA ALA A 445 7.95 -0.03 34.18
C ALA A 445 9.31 -0.76 34.29
N SER A 446 10.27 -0.20 35.04
CA SER A 446 11.55 -0.85 35.33
C SER A 446 11.42 -2.23 36.00
N PHE A 447 10.36 -2.49 36.77
CA PHE A 447 10.12 -3.83 37.30
C PHE A 447 9.67 -4.81 36.22
N SER A 448 8.86 -4.36 35.26
CA SER A 448 8.48 -5.15 34.10
C SER A 448 9.65 -5.40 33.16
N GLU A 449 10.55 -4.43 33.00
CA GLU A 449 11.83 -4.60 32.29
C GLU A 449 12.68 -5.69 32.95
N ILE A 450 12.85 -5.64 34.29
CA ILE A 450 13.57 -6.69 35.03
C ILE A 450 12.94 -8.07 34.78
N ILE A 451 11.62 -8.18 34.79
CA ILE A 451 10.94 -9.45 34.49
C ILE A 451 11.25 -9.91 33.07
N ALA A 452 11.09 -9.04 32.08
CA ALA A 452 11.28 -9.38 30.67
C ALA A 452 12.73 -9.73 30.34
N GLU A 453 13.71 -9.05 30.96
CA GLU A 453 15.13 -9.33 30.77
C GLU A 453 15.56 -10.68 31.36
N ASN A 454 14.89 -11.14 32.42
CA ASN A 454 15.31 -12.33 33.17
C ASN A 454 14.45 -13.57 32.88
N VAL A 455 13.32 -13.45 32.19
CA VAL A 455 12.50 -14.57 31.72
C VAL A 455 12.84 -14.85 30.24
N PRO A 456 13.42 -16.02 29.88
CA PRO A 456 13.98 -16.25 28.54
C PRO A 456 13.02 -16.08 27.36
N ASN A 457 11.72 -16.31 27.57
CA ASN A 457 10.68 -16.28 26.54
C ASN A 457 9.67 -15.14 26.77
N ALA A 458 10.12 -14.02 27.34
CA ALA A 458 9.26 -12.88 27.63
C ALA A 458 9.15 -11.87 26.47
N GLU A 459 7.92 -11.48 26.18
CA GLU A 459 7.57 -10.34 25.32
C GLU A 459 7.13 -9.18 26.23
N LEU A 460 7.75 -8.01 26.13
CA LEU A 460 7.36 -6.81 26.89
C LEU A 460 6.57 -5.84 26.01
N ILE A 461 5.37 -5.47 26.47
CA ILE A 461 4.55 -4.42 25.89
C ILE A 461 4.37 -3.31 26.93
N GLN A 462 4.86 -2.12 26.62
CA GLN A 462 4.65 -0.92 27.44
C GLN A 462 3.58 -0.03 26.81
N VAL A 463 2.66 0.47 27.64
CA VAL A 463 1.64 1.45 27.27
C VAL A 463 1.99 2.79 27.91
N ASP A 464 2.56 3.70 27.10
CA ASP A 464 3.22 4.92 27.57
C ASP A 464 2.34 5.89 28.37
N ASP A 465 1.03 5.95 28.09
CA ASP A 465 0.08 6.82 28.79
C ASP A 465 -0.67 6.13 29.96
N ALA A 466 -0.42 4.84 30.20
CA ALA A 466 -1.09 4.07 31.24
C ALA A 466 -0.37 4.09 32.60
N GLY A 467 -1.15 4.17 33.68
CA GLY A 467 -0.69 4.01 35.08
C GLY A 467 -0.95 2.60 35.63
N HIS A 468 -1.01 2.44 36.96
CA HIS A 468 -1.18 1.13 37.59
C HIS A 468 -2.49 0.44 37.22
N LEU A 469 -3.53 1.22 36.91
CA LEU A 469 -4.84 0.72 36.49
C LEU A 469 -4.92 0.33 35.00
N LEU A 470 -3.81 -0.11 34.38
CA LEU A 470 -3.74 -0.43 32.95
C LEU A 470 -4.86 -1.38 32.48
N PRO A 471 -5.16 -2.51 33.16
CA PRO A 471 -6.23 -3.43 32.73
C PRO A 471 -7.64 -2.82 32.79
N PHE A 472 -7.84 -1.72 33.53
CA PHE A 472 -9.13 -1.04 33.66
C PHE A 472 -9.23 0.20 32.79
N THR A 473 -8.21 1.04 32.76
CA THR A 473 -8.18 2.31 32.01
C THR A 473 -7.94 2.07 30.52
N HIS A 474 -6.98 1.21 30.19
CA HIS A 474 -6.58 0.88 28.83
C HIS A 474 -7.01 -0.56 28.49
N TYR A 475 -8.22 -0.93 28.92
CA TYR A 475 -8.71 -2.31 28.86
C TYR A 475 -8.77 -2.90 27.45
N GLU A 476 -8.99 -2.09 26.41
CA GLU A 476 -8.97 -2.56 25.02
C GLU A 476 -7.56 -3.03 24.61
N ILE A 477 -6.54 -2.21 24.85
CA ILE A 477 -5.13 -2.55 24.57
C ILE A 477 -4.72 -3.79 25.38
N PHE A 478 -5.11 -3.84 26.66
CA PHE A 478 -4.85 -4.98 27.53
C PHE A 478 -5.52 -6.27 27.01
N ASN A 479 -6.80 -6.20 26.63
CA ASN A 479 -7.56 -7.34 26.14
C ASN A 479 -7.00 -7.87 24.83
N ASP A 480 -6.65 -6.98 23.89
CA ASP A 480 -6.11 -7.35 22.58
C ASP A 480 -4.74 -8.02 22.71
N ALA A 481 -3.86 -7.46 23.56
CA ALA A 481 -2.56 -8.06 23.84
C ALA A 481 -2.70 -9.45 24.45
N LEU A 482 -3.62 -9.60 25.41
CA LEU A 482 -3.84 -10.88 26.10
C LEU A 482 -4.49 -11.93 25.18
N LEU A 483 -5.50 -11.57 24.38
CA LEU A 483 -6.12 -12.48 23.40
C LEU A 483 -5.12 -12.93 22.33
N GLY A 484 -4.32 -11.99 21.81
CA GLY A 484 -3.27 -12.29 20.86
C GLY A 484 -2.23 -13.25 21.42
N PHE A 485 -1.85 -13.08 22.69
CA PHE A 485 -0.94 -13.99 23.37
C PHE A 485 -1.54 -15.37 23.58
N LEU A 486 -2.77 -15.48 24.10
CA LEU A 486 -3.45 -16.76 24.34
C LEU A 486 -3.65 -17.56 23.05
N ALA A 487 -4.06 -16.91 21.96
CA ALA A 487 -4.28 -17.55 20.66
C ALA A 487 -2.98 -18.11 20.03
N LYS A 488 -1.80 -17.54 20.34
CA LYS A 488 -0.51 -18.10 19.92
C LYS A 488 -0.23 -19.45 20.60
N GLN A 489 -0.67 -19.62 21.85
CA GLN A 489 -0.37 -20.82 22.65
C GLN A 489 -1.24 -22.02 22.28
N GLU A 490 -2.50 -21.79 21.90
CA GLU A 490 -3.40 -22.86 21.47
C GLU A 490 -2.93 -23.57 20.19
N ARG A 491 -2.21 -22.87 19.31
CA ARG A 491 -1.67 -23.43 18.06
C ARG A 491 -0.43 -24.30 18.27
N GLY A 492 0.32 -24.10 19.36
CA GLY A 492 1.54 -24.86 19.67
C GLY A 492 1.33 -26.19 20.40
N SER A 493 0.09 -26.49 20.82
CA SER A 493 -0.20 -27.53 21.83
C SER A 493 -0.87 -28.82 21.29
N ARG A 494 -1.12 -28.94 19.98
CA ARG A 494 -1.75 -30.15 19.40
C ARG A 494 -0.69 -31.06 18.77
N PRO A 495 -0.56 -32.33 19.20
CA PRO A 495 0.34 -33.29 18.56
C PRO A 495 -0.13 -33.61 17.13
N ASP A 496 0.85 -33.80 16.26
CA ASP A 496 0.76 -34.05 14.83
C ASP A 496 -0.29 -35.12 14.41
N GLU A 497 -1.48 -34.67 14.01
CA GLU A 497 -2.36 -35.39 13.08
C GLU A 497 -2.96 -34.41 12.06
N ALA A 498 -2.10 -33.69 11.34
CA ALA A 498 -2.42 -33.10 10.04
C ALA A 498 -1.12 -32.81 9.29
N GLY A 499 -0.64 -33.78 8.52
CA GLY A 499 0.10 -33.48 7.31
C GLY A 499 -0.85 -32.79 6.32
N ALA A 500 -1.14 -31.52 6.54
CA ALA A 500 -1.72 -30.53 5.63
C ALA A 500 -1.95 -29.23 6.41
N ASN A 501 -1.34 -28.13 5.94
CA ASN A 501 -1.49 -26.75 6.42
C ASN A 501 -0.98 -26.41 7.82
N THR A 502 0.34 -26.29 7.94
CA THR A 502 0.94 -25.18 8.70
C THR A 502 0.61 -23.87 7.97
N GLY A 503 -0.58 -23.32 8.23
CA GLY A 503 -0.94 -21.97 7.80
C GLY A 503 -0.16 -20.95 8.61
N THR A 504 1.11 -20.73 8.28
CA THR A 504 1.63 -19.38 8.31
C THR A 504 0.71 -18.57 7.40
N GLU A 505 0.12 -17.47 7.88
CA GLU A 505 -0.45 -16.43 7.00
C GLU A 505 0.70 -15.71 6.25
N ALA A 506 1.61 -16.48 5.66
CA ALA A 506 2.77 -16.02 4.94
C ALA A 506 2.63 -16.47 3.48
N GLY A 507 2.59 -15.48 2.58
CA GLY A 507 2.67 -15.66 1.13
C GLY A 507 1.43 -16.15 0.38
N ILE A 508 1.17 -15.53 -0.78
CA ILE A 508 0.35 -16.11 -1.85
C ILE A 508 1.11 -17.35 -2.36
N ALA A 509 0.59 -18.55 -2.06
CA ALA A 509 1.13 -19.78 -2.62
C ALA A 509 0.43 -20.05 -3.96
N TYR A 510 1.18 -20.05 -5.07
CA TYR A 510 0.63 -20.39 -6.38
C TYR A 510 0.23 -21.87 -6.45
N ALA A 511 -0.81 -22.16 -7.22
CA ALA A 511 -1.27 -23.52 -7.45
C ALA A 511 -0.24 -24.34 -8.25
N PRO A 512 -0.15 -25.67 -8.04
CA PRO A 512 0.71 -26.52 -8.83
C PRO A 512 0.44 -26.39 -10.33
N ILE A 513 1.52 -26.26 -11.12
CA ILE A 513 1.43 -26.13 -12.58
C ILE A 513 0.96 -27.46 -13.18
N ARG A 514 -0.23 -27.45 -13.81
CA ARG A 514 -0.81 -28.62 -14.49
C ARG A 514 -0.54 -28.56 -15.99
N GLN A 515 -0.65 -29.72 -16.65
CA GLN A 515 -0.47 -29.86 -18.10
C GLN A 515 -1.29 -28.84 -18.91
N GLN A 516 -2.55 -28.59 -18.51
CA GLN A 516 -3.41 -27.60 -19.18
C GLN A 516 -2.79 -26.20 -19.21
N THR A 517 -2.15 -25.76 -18.12
CA THR A 517 -1.48 -24.44 -18.06
C THR A 517 -0.30 -24.41 -19.04
N LEU A 518 0.47 -25.49 -19.10
CA LEU A 518 1.61 -25.63 -20.01
C LEU A 518 1.17 -25.64 -21.47
N ASP A 519 0.06 -26.32 -21.79
CA ASP A 519 -0.50 -26.38 -23.14
C ASP A 519 -0.95 -24.99 -23.62
N ILE A 520 -1.56 -24.19 -22.74
CA ILE A 520 -1.94 -22.79 -23.04
C ILE A 520 -0.69 -21.94 -23.30
N CYS A 521 0.37 -22.10 -22.50
CA CYS A 521 1.64 -21.40 -22.71
C CYS A 521 2.28 -21.81 -24.04
N GLU A 522 2.28 -23.10 -24.38
CA GLU A 522 2.81 -23.60 -25.65
C GLU A 522 2.04 -23.03 -26.83
N ALA A 523 0.70 -23.04 -26.77
CA ALA A 523 -0.14 -22.44 -27.81
C ALA A 523 0.15 -20.94 -27.97
N TYR A 524 0.26 -20.19 -26.87
CA TYR A 524 0.59 -18.76 -26.88
C TYR A 524 1.91 -18.49 -27.63
N ILE A 525 2.95 -19.28 -27.34
CA ILE A 525 4.26 -19.18 -28.00
C ILE A 525 4.15 -19.54 -29.47
N ARG A 526 3.54 -20.68 -29.81
CA ARG A 526 3.48 -21.19 -31.19
C ARG A 526 2.69 -20.28 -32.13
N GLU A 527 1.66 -19.63 -31.61
CA GLU A 527 0.84 -18.69 -32.37
C GLU A 527 1.49 -17.30 -32.47
N GLY A 528 2.61 -17.07 -31.77
CA GLY A 528 3.29 -15.78 -31.75
C GLY A 528 2.40 -14.66 -31.19
N ARG A 529 1.62 -14.96 -30.14
CA ARG A 529 0.76 -13.96 -29.49
C ARG A 529 1.62 -12.95 -28.73
N GLN A 530 1.11 -11.72 -28.58
CA GLN A 530 1.79 -10.66 -27.85
C GLN A 530 0.96 -10.13 -26.69
N GLY A 531 1.65 -9.79 -25.61
CA GLY A 531 1.10 -9.25 -24.39
C GLY A 531 1.59 -7.83 -24.10
N HIS A 532 2.04 -7.11 -25.12
CA HIS A 532 2.65 -5.80 -24.96
C HIS A 532 1.66 -4.81 -24.32
N CYS A 533 2.16 -3.97 -23.42
CA CYS A 533 1.39 -2.95 -22.70
C CYS A 533 0.70 -1.89 -23.57
N VAL A 534 0.92 -1.90 -24.89
CA VAL A 534 0.36 -0.91 -25.83
C VAL A 534 -0.74 -1.47 -26.73
N LEU A 535 -1.13 -2.73 -26.53
CA LEU A 535 -2.09 -3.42 -27.40
C LEU A 535 -3.48 -3.45 -26.78
N LEU A 536 -4.46 -3.83 -27.60
CA LEU A 536 -5.82 -4.20 -27.16
C LEU A 536 -6.04 -5.71 -27.36
N PRO A 537 -5.60 -6.57 -26.42
CA PRO A 537 -5.77 -8.01 -26.54
C PRO A 537 -7.25 -8.41 -26.42
N GLU A 538 -7.64 -9.44 -27.17
CA GLU A 538 -8.98 -10.02 -27.10
C GLU A 538 -9.22 -10.68 -25.73
N ALA A 539 -8.24 -11.40 -25.20
CA ALA A 539 -8.33 -12.05 -23.89
C ALA A 539 -8.63 -11.06 -22.76
N THR A 540 -7.99 -9.87 -22.80
CA THR A 540 -8.26 -8.79 -21.84
C THR A 540 -9.69 -8.29 -21.94
N ALA A 541 -10.20 -8.02 -23.14
CA ALA A 541 -11.59 -7.58 -23.33
C ALA A 541 -12.60 -8.61 -22.81
N LYS A 542 -12.34 -9.90 -23.08
CA LYS A 542 -13.18 -11.01 -22.61
C LYS A 542 -13.13 -11.19 -21.09
N ALA A 543 -11.94 -11.17 -20.50
CA ALA A 543 -11.78 -11.26 -19.04
C ALA A 543 -12.44 -10.08 -18.33
N SER A 544 -12.29 -8.86 -18.85
CA SER A 544 -12.96 -7.66 -18.35
C SER A 544 -14.49 -7.79 -18.35
N TYR A 545 -15.08 -8.35 -19.42
CA TYR A 545 -16.51 -8.62 -19.49
C TYR A 545 -16.96 -9.65 -18.45
N LEU A 546 -16.18 -10.71 -18.20
CA LEU A 546 -16.51 -11.73 -17.19
C LEU A 546 -16.49 -11.16 -15.77
N LEU A 547 -15.50 -10.33 -15.43
CA LEU A 547 -15.45 -9.64 -14.14
C LEU A 547 -16.62 -8.66 -13.95
N ASP A 548 -16.98 -7.91 -15.00
CA ASP A 548 -18.16 -7.05 -14.99
C ASP A 548 -19.46 -7.87 -14.82
N ARG A 549 -19.56 -9.04 -15.45
CA ARG A 549 -20.69 -9.96 -15.25
C ARG A 549 -20.77 -10.45 -13.80
N LEU A 550 -19.64 -10.81 -13.19
CA LEU A 550 -19.59 -11.20 -11.77
C LEU A 550 -20.04 -10.05 -10.85
N CYS A 551 -19.58 -8.83 -11.10
CA CYS A 551 -19.91 -7.66 -10.28
C CYS A 551 -21.38 -7.22 -10.40
N ARG A 552 -22.08 -7.55 -11.49
CA ARG A 552 -23.47 -7.12 -11.76
C ARG A 552 -24.54 -8.18 -11.49
N THR A 553 -24.17 -9.45 -11.48
CA THR A 553 -25.17 -10.51 -11.37
C THR A 553 -25.80 -10.52 -9.97
N GLY A 554 -27.14 -10.50 -9.93
CA GLY A 554 -27.90 -10.54 -8.68
C GLY A 554 -27.88 -9.24 -7.86
N LYS A 555 -27.44 -8.12 -8.44
CA LYS A 555 -27.34 -6.83 -7.75
C LYS A 555 -28.56 -5.95 -7.91
N ASP A 556 -28.77 -5.07 -6.94
CA ASP A 556 -29.84 -4.06 -6.95
C ASP A 556 -29.56 -2.92 -7.97
N ASP A 557 -28.29 -2.67 -8.27
CA ASP A 557 -27.83 -1.61 -9.19
C ASP A 557 -27.34 -2.22 -10.52
N PRO A 558 -27.84 -1.75 -11.69
CA PRO A 558 -27.43 -2.26 -13.00
C PRO A 558 -26.09 -1.70 -13.51
N ALA A 559 -25.42 -0.80 -12.78
CA ALA A 559 -24.19 -0.16 -13.22
C ALA A 559 -23.07 -1.18 -13.55
N THR A 560 -22.37 -0.92 -14.66
CA THR A 560 -21.26 -1.74 -15.16
C THR A 560 -19.95 -1.43 -14.48
N PHE A 561 -19.00 -2.35 -14.60
CA PHE A 561 -17.64 -2.23 -14.10
C PHE A 561 -16.63 -2.21 -15.25
N ARG A 562 -15.54 -1.46 -15.03
CA ARG A 562 -14.34 -1.48 -15.88
C ARG A 562 -13.18 -2.08 -15.10
N SER A 563 -12.52 -3.08 -15.69
CA SER A 563 -11.47 -3.85 -15.02
C SER A 563 -10.08 -3.55 -15.58
N TYR A 564 -9.12 -3.36 -14.67
CA TYR A 564 -7.71 -3.08 -14.95
C TYR A 564 -6.89 -4.19 -14.33
N PHE A 565 -6.21 -4.96 -15.17
CA PHE A 565 -5.39 -6.08 -14.70
C PHE A 565 -4.05 -5.57 -14.19
N VAL A 566 -3.50 -6.21 -13.16
CA VAL A 566 -2.18 -5.93 -12.58
C VAL A 566 -1.56 -7.24 -12.08
N PRO A 567 -0.26 -7.32 -11.82
CA PRO A 567 0.39 -8.60 -11.51
C PRO A 567 0.03 -9.25 -10.16
N SER A 568 -0.48 -8.48 -9.19
CA SER A 568 -0.78 -8.98 -7.84
C SER A 568 -1.95 -8.28 -7.16
N ILE A 569 -2.53 -8.94 -6.15
CA ILE A 569 -3.62 -8.36 -5.34
C ILE A 569 -3.21 -7.05 -4.65
N GLU A 570 -1.94 -6.92 -4.25
CA GLU A 570 -1.46 -5.72 -3.58
C GLU A 570 -1.28 -4.55 -4.54
N GLU A 571 -0.83 -4.81 -5.77
CA GLU A 571 -0.84 -3.79 -6.83
C GLU A 571 -2.28 -3.39 -7.20
N ALA A 572 -3.24 -4.33 -7.11
CA ALA A 572 -4.65 -4.04 -7.36
C ALA A 572 -5.26 -3.20 -6.23
N LEU A 573 -4.93 -3.50 -4.97
CA LEU A 573 -5.34 -2.68 -3.83
C LEU A 573 -4.68 -1.31 -3.85
N ASP A 574 -3.39 -1.22 -4.14
CA ASP A 574 -2.68 0.05 -4.34
C ASP A 574 -3.39 0.92 -5.38
N ALA A 575 -3.75 0.34 -6.53
CA ALA A 575 -4.51 1.05 -7.57
C ALA A 575 -5.87 1.57 -7.06
N ALA A 576 -6.60 0.75 -6.30
CA ALA A 576 -7.88 1.14 -5.70
C ALA A 576 -7.70 2.32 -4.71
N LEU A 577 -6.68 2.25 -3.85
CA LEU A 577 -6.40 3.29 -2.85
C LEU A 577 -5.95 4.61 -3.49
N ARG A 578 -5.13 4.56 -4.55
CA ARG A 578 -4.73 5.76 -5.31
C ARG A 578 -5.92 6.46 -5.94
N LEU A 579 -6.83 5.73 -6.58
CA LEU A 579 -8.07 6.31 -7.11
C LEU A 579 -8.83 7.03 -6.01
N ALA A 580 -8.97 6.36 -4.87
CA ALA A 580 -9.85 6.86 -3.86
C ALA A 580 -9.28 8.09 -3.13
N ARG A 581 -7.96 8.16 -2.93
CA ARG A 581 -7.28 9.40 -2.48
C ARG A 581 -7.42 10.54 -3.47
N HIS A 582 -7.33 10.25 -4.77
CA HIS A 582 -7.58 11.24 -5.80
C HIS A 582 -9.02 11.76 -5.74
N HIS A 583 -10.00 10.86 -5.70
CA HIS A 583 -11.42 11.21 -5.62
C HIS A 583 -11.74 12.07 -4.39
N ALA A 584 -11.19 11.68 -3.25
CA ALA A 584 -11.32 12.43 -2.02
C ALA A 584 -10.83 13.87 -2.12
N ARG A 585 -9.64 14.08 -2.68
CA ARG A 585 -9.05 15.42 -2.84
C ARG A 585 -9.90 16.31 -3.73
N ASN A 586 -10.52 15.75 -4.77
CA ASN A 586 -11.35 16.51 -5.67
C ASN A 586 -12.72 16.82 -5.08
N LYS A 587 -13.35 15.90 -4.33
CA LYS A 587 -14.67 16.16 -3.72
C LYS A 587 -14.62 16.88 -2.38
N ARG A 588 -13.56 16.65 -1.61
CA ARG A 588 -13.39 17.11 -0.21
C ARG A 588 -11.94 17.54 -0.03
N PRO A 589 -11.54 18.73 -0.53
CA PRO A 589 -10.15 19.18 -0.50
C PRO A 589 -9.52 19.24 0.90
N GLN A 590 -10.35 19.39 1.94
CA GLN A 590 -9.95 19.41 3.34
C GLN A 590 -9.83 18.03 3.99
N SER A 591 -10.15 16.95 3.27
CA SER A 591 -10.08 15.60 3.81
C SER A 591 -8.65 15.21 4.16
N SER A 592 -8.50 14.48 5.27
CA SER A 592 -7.23 13.88 5.68
C SER A 592 -6.75 12.76 4.73
N GLY A 593 -7.62 12.22 3.87
CA GLY A 593 -7.27 11.10 3.01
C GLY A 593 -7.11 9.78 3.77
N ALA A 594 -7.74 9.64 4.94
CA ALA A 594 -7.70 8.44 5.76
C ALA A 594 -8.41 7.23 5.11
N VAL A 595 -7.78 6.06 5.20
CA VAL A 595 -8.28 4.78 4.71
C VAL A 595 -8.51 3.86 5.90
N LEU A 596 -9.72 3.32 6.01
CA LEU A 596 -10.07 2.33 7.02
C LEU A 596 -10.13 0.94 6.37
N VAL A 597 -9.40 -0.02 6.91
CA VAL A 597 -9.35 -1.40 6.40
C VAL A 597 -10.00 -2.32 7.42
N LEU A 598 -11.19 -2.83 7.10
CA LEU A 598 -11.84 -3.88 7.88
C LEU A 598 -11.20 -5.23 7.53
N GLU A 599 -10.35 -5.72 8.43
CA GLU A 599 -9.68 -7.02 8.33
C GLU A 599 -9.70 -7.74 9.68
N SER A 600 -9.81 -9.06 9.64
CA SER A 600 -9.74 -9.92 10.84
C SER A 600 -8.28 -10.30 11.19
N GLY A 601 -7.41 -10.37 10.18
CA GLY A 601 -5.98 -10.59 10.31
C GLY A 601 -5.17 -9.30 10.48
N LYS A 602 -3.85 -9.38 10.25
CA LYS A 602 -2.95 -8.21 10.22
C LYS A 602 -2.19 -8.08 8.89
N ARG A 603 -2.67 -8.72 7.82
CA ARG A 603 -1.98 -8.73 6.51
C ARG A 603 -1.78 -7.31 6.01
N TRP A 604 -2.85 -6.51 5.96
CA TRP A 604 -2.80 -5.17 5.39
C TRP A 604 -2.16 -4.18 6.36
N ALA A 605 -2.40 -4.34 7.66
CA ALA A 605 -1.66 -3.62 8.70
C ALA A 605 -0.14 -3.78 8.56
N ASP A 606 0.37 -5.02 8.42
CA ASP A 606 1.80 -5.30 8.28
C ASP A 606 2.33 -4.87 6.90
N TYR A 607 1.51 -4.91 5.84
CA TYR A 607 1.89 -4.45 4.50
C TYR A 607 2.05 -2.91 4.44
N PHE A 608 1.12 -2.14 5.01
CA PHE A 608 1.13 -0.67 4.97
C PHE A 608 1.95 -0.01 6.08
N ASN A 609 2.11 -0.68 7.23
CA ASN A 609 2.90 -0.20 8.36
C ASN A 609 3.92 -1.23 8.85
N PRO A 610 4.84 -1.68 7.97
CA PRO A 610 5.82 -2.71 8.32
C PRO A 610 6.81 -2.26 9.40
N LEU A 611 6.96 -0.94 9.58
CA LEU A 611 7.84 -0.31 10.56
C LEU A 611 7.21 -0.18 11.96
N SER A 612 5.91 -0.49 12.11
CA SER A 612 5.15 -0.35 13.36
C SER A 612 5.16 1.06 13.94
N GLU A 613 5.00 2.06 13.06
CA GLU A 613 4.98 3.48 13.39
C GLU A 613 3.56 3.97 13.69
N SER A 614 3.43 5.24 14.12
CA SER A 614 2.12 5.90 14.10
C SER A 614 1.54 5.94 12.67
N THR A 615 0.22 6.00 12.52
CA THR A 615 -0.44 5.99 11.21
C THR A 615 0.05 7.12 10.29
N ASP A 616 0.41 8.28 10.80
CA ASP A 616 0.93 9.39 9.98
C ASP A 616 2.40 9.18 9.56
N ALA A 617 3.16 8.35 10.28
CA ALA A 617 4.56 8.04 10.03
C ALA A 617 4.80 6.65 9.40
N ALA A 618 3.72 5.89 9.16
CA ALA A 618 3.77 4.59 8.50
C ALA A 618 4.32 4.69 7.07
N LEU A 619 4.80 3.56 6.53
CA LEU A 619 5.33 3.48 5.15
C LEU A 619 4.28 3.97 4.14
N LEU A 620 3.02 3.55 4.34
CA LEU A 620 1.87 4.20 3.73
C LEU A 620 1.05 4.94 4.80
N PRO A 621 1.11 6.28 4.85
CA PRO A 621 0.46 7.03 5.91
C PRO A 621 -1.07 6.95 5.87
N ARG A 622 -1.71 7.15 7.02
CA ARG A 622 -3.17 7.27 7.21
C ARG A 622 -3.99 6.07 6.75
N VAL A 623 -3.41 4.87 6.82
CA VAL A 623 -4.16 3.61 6.68
C VAL A 623 -4.28 2.97 8.06
N SER A 624 -5.52 2.68 8.47
CA SER A 624 -5.81 2.08 9.78
C SER A 624 -6.55 0.76 9.62
N SER A 625 -6.05 -0.28 10.28
CA SER A 625 -6.71 -1.57 10.38
C SER A 625 -7.81 -1.52 11.44
N ILE A 626 -8.98 -2.05 11.12
CA ILE A 626 -10.19 -2.06 11.94
C ILE A 626 -10.65 -3.51 12.09
N PRO A 627 -10.74 -4.05 13.32
CA PRO A 627 -10.93 -5.49 13.51
C PRO A 627 -12.40 -5.95 13.40
N THR A 628 -13.37 -5.04 13.53
CA THR A 628 -14.80 -5.41 13.59
C THR A 628 -15.70 -4.39 12.89
N PRO A 629 -16.86 -4.83 12.37
CA PRO A 629 -17.90 -3.93 11.83
C PRO A 629 -18.33 -2.82 12.80
N ASP A 630 -18.47 -3.15 14.09
CA ASP A 630 -18.89 -2.16 15.09
C ASP A 630 -17.83 -1.10 15.36
N ALA A 631 -16.55 -1.48 15.36
CA ALA A 631 -15.44 -0.52 15.43
C ALA A 631 -15.42 0.39 14.20
N LEU A 632 -15.66 -0.17 13.01
CA LEU A 632 -15.78 0.60 11.77
C LEU A 632 -16.93 1.62 11.86
N ARG A 633 -18.12 1.21 12.29
CA ARG A 633 -19.28 2.11 12.50
C ARG A 633 -18.99 3.22 13.50
N ARG A 634 -18.27 2.93 14.59
CA ARG A 634 -17.83 3.96 15.55
C ARG A 634 -16.84 4.93 14.91
N ARG A 635 -15.91 4.44 14.09
CA ARG A 635 -14.92 5.28 13.41
C ARG A 635 -15.56 6.20 12.37
N LEU A 636 -16.48 5.66 11.56
CA LEU A 636 -17.30 6.42 10.60
C LEU A 636 -18.09 7.58 11.25
N LYS A 637 -18.46 7.46 12.53
CA LYS A 637 -19.17 8.50 13.29
C LYS A 637 -18.25 9.52 13.98
N SER A 638 -16.97 9.20 14.18
CA SER A 638 -16.06 9.94 15.07
C SER A 638 -14.89 10.60 14.36
N GLU A 639 -14.46 10.09 13.19
CA GLU A 639 -13.45 10.76 12.38
C GLU A 639 -14.06 11.80 11.44
N PRO A 640 -13.41 12.96 11.25
CA PRO A 640 -13.70 13.83 10.13
C PRO A 640 -13.29 13.12 8.83
N GLU A 641 -14.29 12.44 8.26
CA GLU A 641 -14.41 11.93 6.89
C GLU A 641 -13.24 11.06 6.40
N PRO A 642 -13.17 9.79 6.84
CA PRO A 642 -12.43 8.78 6.08
C PRO A 642 -12.99 8.72 4.65
N ILE A 643 -12.11 8.50 3.69
CA ILE A 643 -12.43 8.61 2.26
C ILE A 643 -12.66 7.26 1.60
N VAL A 644 -12.18 6.21 2.26
CA VAL A 644 -12.28 4.82 1.82
C VAL A 644 -12.53 3.93 2.99
N VAL A 645 -13.47 3.02 2.80
CA VAL A 645 -13.57 1.80 3.60
C VAL A 645 -13.22 0.61 2.71
N VAL A 646 -12.15 -0.07 3.07
CA VAL A 646 -11.74 -1.34 2.48
C VAL A 646 -12.37 -2.47 3.30
N LEU A 647 -13.18 -3.29 2.64
CA LEU A 647 -13.87 -4.43 3.22
C LEU A 647 -13.21 -5.70 2.68
N THR A 648 -12.60 -6.50 3.54
CA THR A 648 -11.93 -7.74 3.12
C THR A 648 -12.90 -8.93 3.19
N ALA A 649 -12.88 -9.80 2.17
CA ALA A 649 -13.80 -10.94 2.09
C ALA A 649 -13.59 -11.99 3.21
N ASP A 650 -12.39 -12.06 3.77
CA ASP A 650 -11.95 -12.95 4.88
C ASP A 650 -12.14 -12.31 6.26
N SER A 651 -12.73 -11.12 6.35
CA SER A 651 -13.08 -10.47 7.62
C SER A 651 -14.03 -11.29 8.52
N GLY A 652 -14.58 -12.40 8.03
CA GLY A 652 -15.56 -13.22 8.75
C GLY A 652 -16.95 -12.58 8.86
N VAL A 653 -17.14 -11.40 8.24
CA VAL A 653 -18.38 -10.61 8.29
C VAL A 653 -19.41 -11.22 7.33
N PRO A 654 -20.61 -11.65 7.78
CA PRO A 654 -21.63 -12.25 6.93
C PRO A 654 -22.08 -11.35 5.76
N ALA A 655 -22.52 -11.94 4.64
CA ALA A 655 -22.86 -11.20 3.41
C ALA A 655 -23.93 -10.11 3.66
N ALA A 656 -24.95 -10.42 4.47
CA ALA A 656 -25.99 -9.45 4.83
C ALA A 656 -25.46 -8.25 5.64
N GLU A 657 -24.47 -8.48 6.51
CA GLU A 657 -23.82 -7.40 7.24
C GLU A 657 -22.87 -6.61 6.33
N MET A 658 -22.20 -7.28 5.40
CA MET A 658 -21.39 -6.63 4.37
C MET A 658 -22.23 -5.70 3.47
N ASP A 659 -23.41 -6.15 3.04
CA ASP A 659 -24.39 -5.34 2.29
C ASP A 659 -24.82 -4.09 3.07
N ALA A 660 -25.04 -4.25 4.38
CA ALA A 660 -25.38 -3.13 5.26
C ALA A 660 -24.21 -2.14 5.36
N LEU A 661 -22.98 -2.62 5.57
CA LEU A 661 -21.78 -1.78 5.64
C LEU A 661 -21.53 -1.01 4.33
N ILE A 662 -21.63 -1.68 3.17
CA ILE A 662 -21.49 -1.00 1.86
C ILE A 662 -22.52 0.13 1.73
N SER A 663 -23.76 -0.13 2.16
CA SER A 663 -24.83 0.88 2.12
C SER A 663 -24.56 2.04 3.09
N GLU A 664 -24.14 1.74 4.33
CA GLU A 664 -23.79 2.75 5.34
C GLU A 664 -22.61 3.64 4.88
N VAL A 665 -21.59 3.03 4.26
CA VAL A 665 -20.42 3.74 3.69
C VAL A 665 -20.85 4.66 2.54
N LYS A 666 -21.69 4.15 1.64
CA LYS A 666 -22.26 4.93 0.54
C LYS A 666 -23.10 6.11 1.05
N ASP A 667 -23.93 5.89 2.07
CA ASP A 667 -24.77 6.94 2.68
C ASP A 667 -23.94 8.05 3.35
N ALA A 668 -22.74 7.73 3.82
CA ALA A 668 -21.76 8.69 4.32
C ALA A 668 -20.99 9.45 3.20
N GLY A 669 -21.23 9.10 1.93
CA GLY A 669 -20.53 9.67 0.77
C GLY A 669 -19.07 9.23 0.67
N ILE A 670 -18.74 8.05 1.20
CA ILE A 670 -17.41 7.47 1.26
C ILE A 670 -17.31 6.35 0.21
N LEU A 671 -16.13 6.15 -0.38
CA LEU A 671 -15.94 5.05 -1.34
C LEU A 671 -15.77 3.71 -0.64
N SER A 672 -16.50 2.71 -1.12
CA SER A 672 -16.39 1.33 -0.68
C SER A 672 -15.49 0.50 -1.62
N VAL A 673 -14.49 -0.17 -1.06
CA VAL A 673 -13.62 -1.12 -1.80
C VAL A 673 -13.84 -2.51 -1.21
N LEU A 674 -14.28 -3.47 -2.02
CA LEU A 674 -14.32 -4.88 -1.62
C LEU A 674 -13.03 -5.57 -2.10
N VAL A 675 -12.32 -6.23 -1.21
CA VAL A 675 -11.13 -7.04 -1.55
C VAL A 675 -11.53 -8.51 -1.51
N GLU A 676 -11.54 -9.15 -2.67
CA GLU A 676 -11.68 -10.61 -2.83
C GLU A 676 -10.37 -11.27 -2.39
N THR A 677 -10.32 -11.67 -1.12
CA THR A 677 -9.16 -12.30 -0.51
C THR A 677 -9.06 -13.79 -0.82
N GLU A 678 -7.92 -14.39 -0.45
CA GLU A 678 -7.52 -15.73 -0.87
C GLU A 678 -8.38 -16.82 -0.23
N ASN A 679 -9.28 -17.41 -1.02
CA ASN A 679 -9.80 -18.73 -0.74
C ASN A 679 -9.11 -19.73 -1.69
N LYS A 680 -8.05 -20.40 -1.22
CA LYS A 680 -7.30 -21.39 -2.02
C LYS A 680 -8.14 -22.62 -2.40
N ASP A 681 -9.24 -22.84 -1.68
CA ASP A 681 -10.21 -23.90 -1.93
C ASP A 681 -11.44 -23.42 -2.73
N ALA A 682 -11.50 -22.13 -3.11
CA ALA A 682 -12.60 -21.60 -3.90
C ALA A 682 -12.65 -22.28 -5.27
N THR A 683 -13.81 -22.84 -5.59
CA THR A 683 -14.12 -23.25 -6.95
C THR A 683 -14.19 -22.02 -7.87
N PRO A 684 -13.88 -22.16 -9.18
CA PRO A 684 -14.07 -21.05 -10.12
C PRO A 684 -15.48 -20.46 -9.99
N GLY A 685 -15.57 -19.18 -9.62
CA GLY A 685 -16.86 -18.47 -9.45
C GLY A 685 -17.32 -18.27 -8.01
N ASP A 686 -16.62 -18.83 -7.03
CA ASP A 686 -16.87 -18.63 -5.60
C ASP A 686 -16.21 -17.35 -5.10
N TYR A 687 -16.82 -16.21 -5.43
CA TYR A 687 -16.38 -14.88 -5.01
C TYR A 687 -17.38 -14.25 -4.06
N ARG A 688 -16.91 -13.51 -3.06
CA ARG A 688 -17.78 -12.87 -2.07
C ARG A 688 -18.75 -11.89 -2.73
N ILE A 689 -18.28 -11.16 -3.74
CA ILE A 689 -19.08 -10.23 -4.54
C ILE A 689 -20.28 -10.93 -5.15
N ALA A 690 -20.22 -12.23 -5.49
CA ALA A 690 -21.36 -12.94 -6.07
C ALA A 690 -22.53 -13.12 -5.07
N GLU A 691 -22.24 -13.13 -3.77
CA GLU A 691 -23.23 -13.33 -2.69
C GLU A 691 -23.94 -12.04 -2.25
N LEU A 692 -23.32 -10.88 -2.49
CA LEU A 692 -23.83 -9.58 -2.08
C LEU A 692 -25.03 -9.15 -2.93
N LYS A 693 -25.92 -8.30 -2.41
CA LYS A 693 -26.98 -7.63 -3.20
C LYS A 693 -26.59 -6.21 -3.60
N THR A 694 -25.80 -5.57 -2.77
CA THR A 694 -25.26 -4.24 -3.00
C THR A 694 -23.96 -4.30 -3.78
N GLN A 695 -23.69 -3.27 -4.56
CA GLN A 695 -22.43 -3.13 -5.28
C GLN A 695 -21.51 -2.18 -4.50
N PRO A 696 -20.26 -2.59 -4.20
CA PRO A 696 -19.24 -1.64 -3.79
C PRO A 696 -18.87 -0.72 -4.97
N ASP A 697 -18.19 0.38 -4.67
CA ASP A 697 -17.70 1.32 -5.68
C ASP A 697 -16.51 0.73 -6.47
N LEU A 698 -15.68 -0.05 -5.78
CA LEU A 698 -14.54 -0.78 -6.32
C LEU A 698 -14.52 -2.23 -5.84
N VAL A 699 -13.98 -3.12 -6.69
CA VAL A 699 -13.67 -4.50 -6.34
C VAL A 699 -12.21 -4.80 -6.70
N VAL A 700 -11.44 -5.29 -5.73
CA VAL A 700 -10.08 -5.78 -5.91
C VAL A 700 -10.14 -7.30 -5.97
N PHE A 701 -9.79 -7.85 -7.12
CA PHE A 701 -9.66 -9.28 -7.35
C PHE A 701 -8.19 -9.69 -7.28
N GLY A 702 -7.85 -10.64 -6.42
CA GLY A 702 -6.49 -11.22 -6.38
C GLY A 702 -6.23 -12.27 -7.46
N GLU A 703 -5.19 -13.06 -7.23
CA GLU A 703 -4.70 -14.13 -8.11
C GLU A 703 -5.70 -15.29 -8.30
N THR A 704 -6.78 -15.29 -7.53
CA THR A 704 -7.94 -16.17 -7.69
C THR A 704 -8.57 -16.07 -9.08
N ILE A 705 -8.46 -14.93 -9.77
CA ILE A 705 -8.99 -14.80 -11.15
C ILE A 705 -8.28 -15.69 -12.17
N ALA A 706 -7.05 -16.12 -11.88
CA ALA A 706 -6.31 -17.13 -12.64
C ALA A 706 -6.29 -18.49 -11.91
N GLY A 707 -7.04 -18.64 -10.82
CA GLY A 707 -6.99 -19.80 -9.94
C GLY A 707 -5.59 -20.04 -9.38
N PHE A 708 -4.85 -18.97 -9.06
CA PHE A 708 -3.45 -19.01 -8.64
C PHE A 708 -2.50 -19.70 -9.63
N LYS A 709 -2.81 -19.69 -10.94
CA LYS A 709 -1.95 -20.28 -11.99
C LYS A 709 -1.06 -19.26 -12.71
N ALA A 710 -1.19 -17.98 -12.39
CA ALA A 710 -0.37 -16.91 -12.93
C ALA A 710 -0.38 -15.70 -11.98
N PRO A 711 0.69 -14.89 -11.97
CA PRO A 711 0.71 -13.57 -11.32
C PRO A 711 -0.17 -12.59 -12.10
N VAL A 712 -1.47 -12.57 -11.78
CA VAL A 712 -2.43 -11.62 -12.33
C VAL A 712 -3.62 -11.44 -11.38
N ALA A 713 -3.97 -10.19 -11.16
CA ALA A 713 -5.05 -9.67 -10.35
C ALA A 713 -5.79 -8.57 -11.15
N ALA A 714 -6.86 -8.02 -10.60
CA ALA A 714 -7.59 -6.93 -11.24
C ALA A 714 -8.19 -5.95 -10.23
N CYS A 715 -8.18 -4.67 -10.58
CA CYS A 715 -8.99 -3.64 -9.93
C CYS A 715 -10.17 -3.32 -10.85
N SER A 716 -11.40 -3.57 -10.39
CA SER A 716 -12.64 -3.31 -11.12
C SER A 716 -13.38 -2.12 -10.51
N LEU A 717 -13.68 -1.12 -11.34
CA LEU A 717 -14.29 0.14 -10.91
C LEU A 717 -15.67 0.28 -11.51
N LYS A 718 -16.63 0.72 -10.71
CA LYS A 718 -17.98 1.03 -11.18
C LYS A 718 -17.96 2.22 -12.15
N THR A 719 -18.68 2.14 -13.26
CA THR A 719 -18.67 3.16 -14.33
C THR A 719 -19.29 4.49 -13.94
N THR A 720 -20.07 4.52 -12.86
CA THR A 720 -20.60 5.76 -12.27
C THR A 720 -19.53 6.58 -11.55
N LEU A 721 -18.39 5.97 -11.18
CA LEU A 721 -17.25 6.74 -10.71
C LEU A 721 -16.60 7.40 -11.92
N SER A 722 -16.65 8.72 -11.96
CA SER A 722 -15.82 9.48 -12.88
C SER A 722 -14.36 9.22 -12.52
N ASN A 723 -13.67 8.61 -13.46
CA ASN A 723 -12.32 8.13 -13.26
C ASN A 723 -11.36 9.16 -13.89
N PRO A 724 -10.56 9.87 -13.08
CA PRO A 724 -9.61 10.86 -13.58
C PRO A 724 -8.39 10.24 -14.26
N TRP A 725 -8.15 8.94 -14.08
CA TRP A 725 -7.14 8.16 -14.77
C TRP A 725 -7.50 7.83 -16.21
N LEU A 726 -8.76 8.01 -16.62
CA LEU A 726 -9.28 7.53 -17.89
C LEU A 726 -9.16 8.51 -19.07
N MET A 727 -8.55 9.69 -18.86
CA MET A 727 -8.63 10.78 -19.83
C MET A 727 -7.37 11.66 -19.92
N THR A 728 -6.17 11.14 -19.62
CA THR A 728 -4.89 11.82 -19.97
C THR A 728 -4.03 10.91 -20.87
N PRO A 729 -3.24 11.43 -21.83
CA PRO A 729 -2.32 10.63 -22.65
C PRO A 729 -1.30 9.84 -21.81
N ASN A 730 -1.21 10.15 -20.50
CA ASN A 730 -0.40 9.47 -19.51
C ASN A 730 -1.20 8.54 -18.57
N GLU A 731 -2.28 7.91 -19.05
CA GLU A 731 -2.88 6.69 -18.46
C GLU A 731 -1.84 5.63 -18.01
N GLY A 732 -0.60 5.73 -18.52
CA GLY A 732 0.58 5.00 -18.08
C GLY A 732 1.04 5.20 -16.63
N TYR A 733 0.32 5.92 -15.76
CA TYR A 733 0.58 5.93 -14.31
C TYR A 733 -0.33 4.98 -13.52
N VAL A 734 -1.34 4.42 -14.18
CA VAL A 734 -1.77 3.04 -13.94
C VAL A 734 -1.01 2.15 -14.93
N ARG A 735 0.31 2.34 -15.04
CA ARG A 735 1.15 1.31 -15.64
C ARG A 735 0.90 0.04 -14.81
N GLN A 736 0.38 -0.98 -15.49
CA GLN A 736 1.00 -2.29 -15.33
C GLN A 736 2.49 -2.03 -15.51
N PRO A 737 3.36 -2.38 -14.55
CA PRO A 737 4.79 -2.15 -14.72
C PRO A 737 5.30 -2.95 -15.90
N MET A 738 5.25 -2.37 -17.11
CA MET A 738 5.98 -2.78 -18.31
C MET A 738 5.82 -4.25 -18.71
N ALA A 739 4.88 -4.97 -18.09
CA ALA A 739 4.91 -6.42 -18.05
C ALA A 739 3.94 -7.02 -19.05
N ALA A 740 4.39 -8.10 -19.65
CA ALA A 740 3.63 -8.95 -20.54
C ALA A 740 2.48 -9.66 -19.82
N ASN A 741 1.37 -8.95 -19.60
CA ASN A 741 0.16 -9.52 -19.03
C ASN A 741 -0.66 -10.33 -20.04
N GLY A 742 -0.26 -10.38 -21.31
CA GLY A 742 -0.99 -11.13 -22.33
C GLY A 742 -1.20 -12.60 -21.97
N LEU A 743 -0.14 -13.32 -21.57
CA LEU A 743 -0.23 -14.71 -21.16
C LEU A 743 -0.95 -14.89 -19.80
N PRO A 744 -0.59 -14.15 -18.73
CA PRO A 744 -1.33 -14.20 -17.46
C PRO A 744 -2.84 -13.93 -17.61
N VAL A 745 -3.23 -12.89 -18.35
CA VAL A 745 -4.65 -12.55 -18.58
C VAL A 745 -5.34 -13.59 -19.46
N THR A 746 -4.62 -14.26 -20.37
CA THR A 746 -5.16 -15.41 -21.10
C THR A 746 -5.50 -16.54 -20.14
N LEU A 747 -4.63 -16.85 -19.17
CA LEU A 747 -4.91 -17.86 -18.14
C LEU A 747 -6.08 -17.45 -17.23
N ALA A 748 -6.19 -16.16 -16.88
CA ALA A 748 -7.33 -15.63 -16.14
C ALA A 748 -8.65 -15.76 -16.93
N PHE A 749 -8.63 -15.41 -18.22
CA PHE A 749 -9.79 -15.58 -19.11
C PHE A 749 -10.27 -17.04 -19.14
N GLU A 750 -9.37 -17.99 -19.33
CA GLU A 750 -9.72 -19.42 -19.36
C GLU A 750 -10.31 -19.89 -18.02
N HIS A 751 -9.74 -19.44 -16.90
CA HIS A 751 -10.24 -19.77 -15.57
C HIS A 751 -11.63 -19.17 -15.29
N LEU A 752 -11.82 -17.88 -15.55
CA LEU A 752 -13.10 -17.19 -15.38
C LEU A 752 -14.19 -17.72 -16.33
N SER A 753 -13.82 -18.11 -17.54
CA SER A 753 -14.77 -18.72 -18.49
C SER A 753 -15.33 -20.04 -17.96
N ALA A 754 -14.51 -20.82 -17.27
CA ALA A 754 -14.95 -22.06 -16.62
C ALA A 754 -15.95 -21.79 -15.47
N ALA A 755 -15.78 -20.70 -14.73
CA ALA A 755 -16.68 -20.30 -13.64
C ALA A 755 -18.11 -19.98 -14.11
N LEU A 756 -18.23 -19.45 -15.34
CA LEU A 756 -19.50 -19.06 -15.95
C LEU A 756 -19.93 -20.03 -17.07
N ALA A 757 -19.35 -21.23 -17.08
CA ALA A 757 -19.64 -22.27 -18.07
C ALA A 757 -21.09 -22.78 -17.90
N GLY A 758 -22.00 -22.28 -18.73
CA GLY A 758 -23.42 -22.64 -18.69
C GLY A 758 -24.36 -21.45 -18.94
N ASP A 759 -23.88 -20.22 -18.76
CA ASP A 759 -24.62 -19.02 -19.15
C ASP A 759 -24.53 -18.81 -20.67
N GLN A 760 -25.64 -19.05 -21.38
CA GLN A 760 -25.72 -18.91 -22.83
C GLN A 760 -25.52 -17.46 -23.31
N GLU A 761 -25.90 -16.48 -22.48
CA GLU A 761 -25.71 -15.06 -22.80
C GLU A 761 -24.23 -14.70 -22.74
N VAL A 762 -23.53 -15.19 -21.70
CA VAL A 762 -22.08 -15.02 -21.57
C VAL A 762 -21.36 -15.67 -22.74
N ALA A 763 -21.71 -16.91 -23.11
CA ALA A 763 -21.10 -17.61 -24.24
C ALA A 763 -21.28 -16.84 -25.55
N ALA A 764 -22.50 -16.37 -25.85
CA ALA A 764 -22.78 -15.58 -27.05
C ALA A 764 -22.03 -14.24 -27.07
N LYS A 765 -21.90 -13.58 -25.91
CA LYS A 765 -21.17 -12.32 -25.80
C LYS A 765 -19.67 -12.52 -25.99
N LEU A 766 -19.08 -13.57 -25.41
CA LEU A 766 -17.67 -13.91 -25.62
C LEU A 766 -17.37 -14.21 -27.09
N GLU A 767 -18.24 -14.95 -27.78
CA GLU A 767 -18.12 -15.20 -29.23
C GLU A 767 -18.19 -13.88 -30.04
N ALA A 768 -19.15 -13.01 -29.71
CA ALA A 768 -19.30 -11.71 -30.35
C ALA A 768 -18.06 -10.82 -30.18
N ILE A 769 -17.46 -10.78 -28.98
CA ILE A 769 -16.24 -9.99 -28.72
C ILE A 769 -15.09 -10.45 -29.63
N GLY A 770 -14.94 -11.76 -29.85
CA GLY A 770 -13.87 -12.33 -30.68
C GLY A 770 -14.15 -12.32 -32.19
N THR A 771 -15.27 -11.76 -32.65
CA THR A 771 -15.66 -11.84 -34.07
C THR A 771 -14.81 -10.94 -34.96
N ASP A 772 -14.51 -9.72 -34.51
CA ASP A 772 -13.67 -8.77 -35.24
C ASP A 772 -13.02 -7.74 -34.31
N ARG A 773 -12.10 -6.94 -34.87
CA ARG A 773 -11.37 -5.91 -34.13
C ARG A 773 -12.24 -4.76 -33.63
N GLN A 774 -13.37 -4.49 -34.30
CA GLN A 774 -14.27 -3.45 -33.83
C GLN A 774 -14.96 -3.91 -32.54
N SER A 775 -15.38 -5.17 -32.49
CA SER A 775 -16.01 -5.79 -31.32
C SER A 775 -15.06 -5.88 -30.13
N VAL A 776 -13.78 -6.21 -30.36
CA VAL A 776 -12.73 -6.16 -29.31
C VAL A 776 -12.56 -4.75 -28.76
N PHE A 777 -12.49 -3.74 -29.64
CA PHE A 777 -12.37 -2.34 -29.22
C PHE A 777 -13.59 -1.86 -28.44
N ASP A 778 -14.81 -2.17 -28.91
CA ASP A 778 -16.05 -1.78 -28.25
C ASP A 778 -16.15 -2.43 -26.85
N ALA A 779 -15.66 -3.66 -26.71
CA ALA A 779 -15.56 -4.33 -25.42
C ALA A 779 -14.53 -3.67 -24.48
N HIS A 780 -13.38 -3.23 -24.98
CA HIS A 780 -12.42 -2.43 -24.20
C HIS A 780 -13.02 -1.09 -23.74
N LEU A 781 -13.80 -0.41 -24.59
CA LEU A 781 -14.51 0.81 -24.20
C LEU A 781 -15.56 0.57 -23.11
N ALA A 782 -16.25 -0.57 -23.19
CA ALA A 782 -17.33 -0.91 -22.27
C ALA A 782 -16.80 -1.40 -20.92
N TYR A 783 -15.83 -2.32 -20.93
CA TYR A 783 -15.45 -3.12 -19.76
C TYR A 783 -13.96 -3.01 -19.38
N GLY A 784 -13.11 -2.47 -20.26
CA GLY A 784 -11.68 -2.34 -20.03
C GLY A 784 -11.23 -0.90 -19.81
N ASN A 785 -9.99 -0.61 -20.19
CA ASN A 785 -9.46 0.75 -20.18
C ASN A 785 -9.96 1.52 -21.41
N ALA A 786 -11.04 2.28 -21.21
CA ALA A 786 -11.71 3.01 -22.29
C ALA A 786 -10.88 4.18 -22.84
N GLY A 787 -10.11 4.86 -21.99
CA GLY A 787 -9.22 5.93 -22.41
C GLY A 787 -8.09 5.39 -23.30
N TYR A 788 -7.48 4.27 -22.86
CA TYR A 788 -6.38 3.66 -23.58
C TYR A 788 -6.82 3.10 -24.92
N ALA A 789 -8.02 2.52 -24.98
CA ALA A 789 -8.60 2.09 -26.23
C ALA A 789 -8.68 3.24 -27.26
N ARG A 790 -9.07 4.45 -26.83
CA ARG A 790 -9.13 5.63 -27.71
C ARG A 790 -7.75 6.07 -28.17
N VAL A 791 -6.76 6.09 -27.28
CA VAL A 791 -5.35 6.39 -27.61
C VAL A 791 -4.82 5.36 -28.62
N ALA A 792 -5.00 4.07 -28.33
CA ALA A 792 -4.61 2.99 -29.22
C ALA A 792 -5.23 3.15 -30.62
N ARG A 793 -6.52 3.51 -30.70
CA ARG A 793 -7.20 3.79 -31.96
C ARG A 793 -6.65 5.00 -32.70
N MET A 794 -6.36 6.09 -31.98
CA MET A 794 -5.84 7.34 -32.54
C MET A 794 -4.46 7.13 -33.19
N HIS A 795 -3.61 6.30 -32.57
CA HIS A 795 -2.25 6.04 -33.04
C HIS A 795 -2.14 4.80 -33.95
N GLY A 796 -3.17 3.97 -34.04
CA GLY A 796 -3.21 2.77 -34.88
C GLY A 796 -2.70 1.49 -34.20
N TYR A 797 -2.57 1.50 -32.87
CA TYR A 797 -2.20 0.35 -32.03
C TYR A 797 -3.35 -0.66 -31.86
N ASP A 798 -4.57 -0.32 -32.29
CA ASP A 798 -5.75 -1.19 -32.21
C ASP A 798 -5.76 -2.33 -33.25
N GLY A 799 -4.76 -2.36 -34.15
CA GLY A 799 -4.52 -3.46 -35.08
C GLY A 799 -4.19 -4.79 -34.39
N ALA A 800 -4.25 -5.88 -35.14
CA ALA A 800 -3.98 -7.22 -34.63
C ALA A 800 -2.51 -7.60 -34.83
N PHE A 801 -1.75 -7.68 -33.73
CA PHE A 801 -0.41 -8.24 -33.74
C PHE A 801 -0.47 -9.77 -33.64
N HIS A 802 0.32 -10.45 -34.47
CA HIS A 802 0.45 -11.92 -34.50
C HIS A 802 1.80 -12.34 -35.07
N ASP A 803 2.12 -13.64 -35.01
CA ASP A 803 3.38 -14.21 -35.53
C ASP A 803 4.62 -13.48 -35.00
N ALA A 804 4.57 -13.12 -33.72
CA ALA A 804 5.62 -12.37 -33.07
C ALA A 804 6.73 -13.28 -32.55
N HIS A 805 7.92 -13.19 -33.15
CA HIS A 805 9.08 -13.98 -32.78
C HIS A 805 10.36 -13.16 -32.87
N GLY A 806 11.19 -13.19 -31.82
CA GLY A 806 12.38 -12.36 -31.71
C GLY A 806 11.99 -10.88 -31.71
N MET A 807 12.54 -10.10 -32.64
CA MET A 807 12.20 -8.68 -32.84
C MET A 807 11.18 -8.44 -33.95
N ARG A 808 10.56 -9.50 -34.50
CA ARG A 808 9.67 -9.37 -35.66
C ARG A 808 8.25 -9.70 -35.28
N SER A 809 7.29 -8.98 -35.86
CA SER A 809 5.87 -9.20 -35.64
C SER A 809 5.08 -8.84 -36.88
N LYS A 810 3.92 -9.45 -37.07
CA LYS A 810 2.97 -9.03 -38.10
C LYS A 810 1.87 -8.20 -37.49
N LEU A 811 1.57 -7.06 -38.10
CA LEU A 811 0.47 -6.18 -37.73
C LEU A 811 -0.57 -6.18 -38.85
N THR A 812 -1.77 -6.71 -38.56
CA THR A 812 -2.94 -6.59 -39.42
C THR A 812 -3.78 -5.37 -39.02
N LEU A 813 -3.83 -4.38 -39.91
CA LEU A 813 -4.58 -3.15 -39.74
C LEU A 813 -6.09 -3.38 -39.97
N ARG A 814 -6.92 -2.41 -39.56
CA ARG A 814 -8.39 -2.46 -39.70
C ARG A 814 -8.90 -2.63 -41.13
N ASN A 815 -8.12 -2.19 -42.12
CA ASN A 815 -8.46 -2.34 -43.54
C ASN A 815 -8.08 -3.74 -44.08
N GLY A 816 -7.58 -4.65 -43.23
CA GLY A 816 -7.12 -5.99 -43.58
C GLY A 816 -5.68 -6.06 -44.10
N GLU A 817 -5.00 -4.93 -44.26
CA GLU A 817 -3.60 -4.88 -44.69
C GLU A 817 -2.70 -5.44 -43.59
N THR A 818 -1.80 -6.36 -43.94
CA THR A 818 -0.84 -6.95 -42.99
C THR A 818 0.57 -6.51 -43.33
N ARG A 819 1.34 -6.08 -42.33
CA ARG A 819 2.72 -5.60 -42.46
C ARG A 819 3.65 -6.31 -41.48
N GLU A 820 4.91 -6.43 -41.84
CA GLU A 820 5.97 -6.87 -40.92
C GLU A 820 6.53 -5.65 -40.18
N ILE A 821 6.67 -5.78 -38.86
CA ILE A 821 7.18 -4.75 -37.95
C ILE A 821 8.45 -5.28 -37.32
N VAL A 822 9.47 -4.42 -37.23
CA VAL A 822 10.63 -4.62 -36.36
C VAL A 822 10.33 -3.93 -35.04
N ASP A 823 10.15 -4.72 -33.99
CA ASP A 823 9.89 -4.28 -32.64
C ASP A 823 11.22 -3.97 -31.95
N CYS A 824 11.55 -2.68 -31.87
CA CYS A 824 12.67 -2.16 -31.09
C CYS A 824 12.29 -1.80 -29.64
N LEU A 825 11.03 -2.03 -29.26
CA LEU A 825 10.50 -1.74 -27.94
C LEU A 825 10.59 -2.97 -27.04
N LEU A 826 10.31 -4.17 -27.57
CA LEU A 826 10.51 -5.48 -26.92
C LEU A 826 9.96 -5.51 -25.48
N ASN A 827 8.66 -5.24 -25.34
CA ASN A 827 7.98 -5.08 -24.06
C ASN A 827 8.63 -4.02 -23.16
N VAL A 828 9.05 -2.92 -23.78
CA VAL A 828 9.73 -1.79 -23.15
C VAL A 828 11.01 -2.21 -22.41
N GLY A 829 11.87 -2.94 -23.12
CA GLY A 829 13.15 -3.38 -22.58
C GLY A 829 13.01 -4.49 -21.55
N THR A 830 12.12 -5.46 -21.75
CA THR A 830 11.93 -6.56 -20.80
C THR A 830 11.98 -7.95 -21.45
N SER A 831 12.29 -8.02 -22.75
CA SER A 831 12.49 -9.28 -23.49
C SER A 831 13.86 -9.29 -24.19
N PRO A 832 14.99 -9.49 -23.48
CA PRO A 832 16.34 -9.40 -24.05
C PRO A 832 16.63 -10.47 -25.12
N ARG A 833 15.98 -11.64 -25.08
CA ARG A 833 16.07 -12.65 -26.16
C ARG A 833 15.00 -12.48 -27.25
N GLY A 834 14.21 -11.41 -27.18
CA GLY A 834 13.07 -11.15 -28.06
C GLY A 834 11.81 -11.93 -27.66
N LEU A 835 10.75 -11.75 -28.45
CA LEU A 835 9.40 -12.28 -28.18
C LEU A 835 9.29 -13.78 -28.51
N ASN A 836 8.51 -14.52 -27.71
CA ASN A 836 8.13 -15.93 -27.94
C ASN A 836 9.29 -16.85 -28.35
N SER A 837 10.35 -16.90 -27.55
CA SER A 837 11.53 -17.75 -27.80
C SER A 837 11.13 -19.24 -27.90
N PRO A 838 11.32 -19.91 -29.05
CA PRO A 838 10.78 -21.26 -29.27
C PRO A 838 11.37 -22.34 -28.34
N ASP A 839 12.60 -22.14 -27.87
CA ASP A 839 13.30 -23.04 -26.95
C ASP A 839 12.58 -23.20 -25.61
N VAL A 840 11.77 -22.23 -25.20
CA VAL A 840 10.95 -22.29 -23.98
C VAL A 840 10.00 -23.49 -24.00
N ILE A 841 9.50 -23.89 -25.17
CA ILE A 841 8.60 -25.04 -25.27
C ILE A 841 9.30 -26.33 -24.83
N ASP A 842 10.51 -26.57 -25.33
CA ASP A 842 11.23 -27.83 -25.07
C ASP A 842 12.01 -27.77 -23.76
N ASN A 843 12.63 -26.63 -23.45
CA ASN A 843 13.52 -26.48 -22.30
C ASN A 843 12.82 -26.09 -21.01
N VAL A 844 11.60 -25.52 -21.08
CA VAL A 844 10.84 -25.10 -19.91
C VAL A 844 9.52 -25.85 -19.81
N LEU A 845 8.64 -25.76 -20.83
CA LEU A 845 7.28 -26.27 -20.71
C LEU A 845 7.22 -27.80 -20.66
N LYS A 846 7.89 -28.49 -21.58
CA LYS A 846 7.90 -29.97 -21.62
C LYS A 846 8.77 -30.62 -20.56
N SER A 847 9.74 -29.88 -20.03
CA SER A 847 10.69 -30.34 -19.01
C SER A 847 10.31 -29.89 -17.59
N HIS A 848 9.20 -29.16 -17.43
CA HIS A 848 8.77 -28.64 -16.14
C HIS A 848 8.47 -29.80 -15.17
N ASP A 849 9.16 -29.81 -14.03
CA ASP A 849 8.96 -30.74 -12.95
C ASP A 849 8.29 -29.99 -11.78
N PRO A 850 7.02 -30.28 -11.45
CA PRO A 850 6.29 -29.55 -10.42
C PRO A 850 6.86 -29.75 -9.01
N GLU A 851 7.65 -30.80 -8.77
CA GLU A 851 8.27 -31.08 -7.48
C GLU A 851 9.64 -30.40 -7.33
N LYS A 852 10.13 -29.77 -8.39
CA LYS A 852 11.45 -29.16 -8.43
C LYS A 852 11.43 -27.72 -7.94
N ASP A 853 12.33 -27.40 -7.02
CA ASP A 853 12.54 -26.04 -6.54
C ASP A 853 13.42 -25.24 -7.53
N TYR A 854 12.76 -24.61 -8.50
CA TYR A 854 13.43 -23.74 -9.45
C TYR A 854 13.92 -22.43 -8.85
N TRP A 855 13.35 -21.97 -7.73
CA TRP A 855 13.78 -20.74 -7.07
C TRP A 855 15.13 -20.94 -6.38
N ALA A 856 15.34 -22.07 -5.71
CA ALA A 856 16.65 -22.42 -5.16
C ALA A 856 17.75 -22.54 -6.24
N GLU A 857 17.43 -23.11 -7.42
CA GLU A 857 18.38 -23.12 -8.54
C GLU A 857 18.69 -21.73 -9.08
N LEU A 858 17.67 -20.87 -9.18
CA LEU A 858 17.83 -19.50 -9.65
C LEU A 858 18.66 -18.68 -8.66
N GLU A 859 18.39 -18.78 -7.36
CA GLU A 859 19.18 -18.14 -6.30
C GLU A 859 20.64 -18.59 -6.36
N ALA A 860 20.91 -19.89 -6.51
CA ALA A 860 22.27 -20.40 -6.64
C ALA A 860 23.00 -19.82 -7.88
N LEU A 861 22.30 -19.71 -9.02
CA LEU A 861 22.84 -19.09 -10.23
C LEU A 861 23.11 -17.60 -10.01
N LEU A 862 22.17 -16.86 -9.43
CA LEU A 862 22.33 -15.43 -9.19
C LEU A 862 23.40 -15.14 -8.15
N LYS A 863 23.56 -15.99 -7.13
CA LYS A 863 24.67 -15.94 -6.18
C LYS A 863 26.02 -16.08 -6.88
N GLU A 864 26.14 -17.03 -7.81
CA GLU A 864 27.36 -17.18 -8.63
C GLU A 864 27.64 -15.93 -9.47
N LYS A 865 26.60 -15.27 -10.00
CA LYS A 865 26.74 -14.13 -10.91
C LYS A 865 26.90 -12.78 -10.23
N THR A 866 26.36 -12.62 -9.04
CA THR A 866 26.22 -11.30 -8.38
C THR A 866 26.84 -11.23 -7.00
N GLY A 867 27.11 -12.38 -6.36
CA GLY A 867 27.65 -12.46 -5.00
C GLY A 867 26.59 -12.35 -3.89
N PHE A 868 25.35 -11.99 -4.20
CA PHE A 868 24.24 -11.98 -3.23
C PHE A 868 23.80 -13.40 -2.89
N ASP A 869 23.63 -13.72 -1.61
CA ASP A 869 23.25 -15.07 -1.18
C ASP A 869 21.75 -15.28 -0.97
N THR A 870 20.96 -14.20 -1.03
CA THR A 870 19.50 -14.25 -0.89
C THR A 870 18.83 -13.60 -2.10
N LEU A 871 17.82 -14.27 -2.67
CA LEU A 871 16.90 -13.76 -3.69
C LEU A 871 15.48 -13.78 -3.14
N LEU A 872 14.88 -12.60 -2.97
CA LEU A 872 13.46 -12.49 -2.65
C LEU A 872 12.63 -12.36 -3.93
N PRO A 873 11.62 -13.22 -4.15
CA PRO A 873 10.76 -13.16 -5.33
C PRO A 873 9.81 -11.95 -5.31
N ALA A 874 9.48 -11.43 -6.49
CA ALA A 874 8.45 -10.41 -6.66
C ALA A 874 7.62 -10.66 -7.92
N SER A 875 6.34 -10.27 -7.88
CA SER A 875 5.39 -10.44 -8.99
C SER A 875 5.62 -9.45 -10.14
N SER A 876 6.39 -8.39 -9.90
CA SER A 876 6.64 -7.33 -10.88
C SER A 876 7.86 -6.48 -10.48
N GLN A 877 8.28 -5.59 -11.38
CA GLN A 877 9.31 -4.58 -11.10
C GLN A 877 8.88 -3.66 -9.94
N THR A 878 7.64 -3.16 -9.97
CA THR A 878 7.10 -2.33 -8.90
C THR A 878 7.07 -3.08 -7.57
N ALA A 879 6.58 -4.32 -7.55
CA ALA A 879 6.56 -5.13 -6.35
C ALA A 879 7.97 -5.39 -5.80
N ALA A 880 8.97 -5.55 -6.67
CA ALA A 880 10.37 -5.70 -6.27
C ALA A 880 10.94 -4.42 -5.65
N ILE A 881 10.61 -3.25 -6.20
CA ILE A 881 10.97 -1.95 -5.62
C ILE A 881 10.34 -1.78 -4.23
N GLU A 882 9.05 -2.05 -4.08
CA GLU A 882 8.38 -1.96 -2.79
C GLU A 882 8.97 -2.92 -1.75
N ALA A 883 9.27 -4.15 -2.17
CA ALA A 883 9.89 -5.16 -1.34
C ALA A 883 11.27 -4.70 -0.85
N ALA A 884 12.10 -4.14 -1.75
CA ALA A 884 13.43 -3.65 -1.44
C ALA A 884 13.41 -2.43 -0.50
N VAL A 885 12.54 -1.46 -0.75
CA VAL A 885 12.35 -0.29 0.13
C VAL A 885 11.87 -0.72 1.51
N THR A 886 10.90 -1.63 1.56
CA THR A 886 10.37 -2.18 2.82
C THR A 886 11.46 -2.91 3.61
N LEU A 887 12.20 -3.81 2.95
CA LEU A 887 13.29 -4.58 3.55
C LEU A 887 14.39 -3.66 4.07
N GLY A 888 14.83 -2.69 3.26
CA GLY A 888 15.88 -1.74 3.60
C GLY A 888 15.51 -0.87 4.80
N LEU A 889 14.30 -0.31 4.85
CA LEU A 889 13.84 0.50 5.98
C LEU A 889 13.64 -0.33 7.26
N MET A 890 13.17 -1.58 7.13
CA MET A 890 13.09 -2.50 8.28
C MET A 890 14.47 -2.83 8.84
N ALA A 891 15.45 -3.10 7.97
CA ALA A 891 16.82 -3.43 8.36
C ALA A 891 17.62 -2.21 8.87
N ALA A 892 17.28 -0.99 8.42
CA ALA A 892 17.95 0.24 8.81
C ALA A 892 17.50 0.81 10.17
N ALA A 893 16.52 0.19 10.82
CA ALA A 893 15.98 0.64 12.11
C ALA A 893 17.10 0.85 13.17
N PRO A 894 17.00 1.90 14.00
CA PRO A 894 15.88 2.84 14.15
C PRO A 894 15.89 4.01 13.16
N ARG A 895 16.81 4.06 12.17
CA ARG A 895 16.86 5.16 11.19
C ARG A 895 15.71 5.03 10.20
N LYS A 896 14.90 6.07 10.09
CA LYS A 896 13.66 6.08 9.29
C LYS A 896 13.80 6.87 7.99
N LYS A 897 14.84 7.71 7.85
CA LYS A 897 14.96 8.57 6.67
C LYS A 897 15.50 7.80 5.47
N MET A 898 14.87 8.02 4.32
CA MET A 898 15.32 7.53 3.02
C MET A 898 15.84 8.71 2.21
N LEU A 899 16.97 8.55 1.54
CA LEU A 899 17.49 9.53 0.58
C LEU A 899 17.29 9.00 -0.84
N CYS A 900 16.72 9.82 -1.71
CA CYS A 900 16.47 9.51 -3.12
C CYS A 900 16.99 10.64 -4.02
N PHE A 901 17.33 10.31 -5.26
CA PHE A 901 17.60 11.32 -6.29
C PHE A 901 16.33 11.62 -7.09
N SER A 902 16.02 12.91 -7.29
CA SER A 902 14.91 13.35 -8.14
C SER A 902 15.10 12.88 -9.58
N GLY A 903 14.01 12.58 -10.28
CA GLY A 903 14.00 12.07 -11.66
C GLY A 903 13.84 10.54 -11.80
N GLY A 904 13.79 9.81 -10.68
CA GLY A 904 13.36 8.40 -10.68
C GLY A 904 11.85 8.25 -10.91
N ALA A 905 11.38 7.03 -11.19
CA ALA A 905 9.97 6.73 -11.40
C ALA A 905 9.35 5.88 -10.28
N GLY A 906 8.11 6.19 -9.90
CA GLY A 906 7.37 5.46 -8.86
C GLY A 906 5.92 5.21 -9.26
N PHE A 907 5.56 3.93 -9.42
CA PHE A 907 4.30 3.50 -10.06
C PHE A 907 3.23 2.97 -9.08
N SER A 908 3.57 2.87 -7.80
CA SER A 908 2.67 2.55 -6.67
C SER A 908 2.81 3.60 -5.57
N MET A 909 2.02 3.58 -4.50
CA MET A 909 2.17 4.57 -3.42
C MET A 909 3.49 4.43 -2.67
N VAL A 910 4.02 3.22 -2.48
CA VAL A 910 5.32 3.03 -1.82
C VAL A 910 6.47 3.43 -2.76
N SER A 911 6.46 2.98 -4.02
CA SER A 911 7.50 3.39 -4.99
C SER A 911 7.39 4.88 -5.38
N ALA A 912 6.21 5.49 -5.34
CA ALA A 912 6.05 6.93 -5.51
C ALA A 912 6.73 7.73 -4.39
N ALA A 913 7.00 7.12 -3.23
CA ALA A 913 7.77 7.76 -2.16
C ALA A 913 9.27 7.81 -2.46
N THR A 914 9.76 7.07 -3.48
CA THR A 914 11.17 7.11 -3.93
C THR A 914 11.38 8.02 -5.14
N ALA A 915 10.33 8.65 -5.65
CA ALA A 915 10.35 9.41 -6.90
C ALA A 915 9.80 10.84 -6.73
N GLN A 916 10.52 11.81 -7.27
CA GLN A 916 10.10 13.21 -7.38
C GLN A 916 10.64 13.80 -8.68
N ASP A 917 9.77 14.42 -9.48
CA ASP A 917 10.15 15.14 -10.69
C ASP A 917 9.07 16.19 -11.03
N THR A 918 9.41 17.25 -11.76
CA THR A 918 8.48 18.35 -12.09
C THR A 918 7.32 17.89 -12.97
N LEU A 919 7.57 17.04 -13.98
CA LEU A 919 6.52 16.45 -14.81
C LEU A 919 5.79 15.34 -14.04
N PHE A 920 6.51 14.57 -13.22
CA PHE A 920 5.95 13.45 -12.47
C PHE A 920 5.08 13.87 -11.27
N ASP A 921 5.40 15.02 -10.65
CA ASP A 921 4.76 15.50 -9.43
C ASP A 921 3.30 15.89 -9.65
N LEU A 922 2.92 16.31 -10.86
CA LEU A 922 1.51 16.54 -11.22
C LEU A 922 0.67 15.28 -10.98
N TRP A 923 1.26 14.10 -11.18
CA TRP A 923 0.60 12.81 -11.05
C TRP A 923 0.74 12.24 -9.65
N ARG A 924 1.87 12.49 -8.97
CA ARG A 924 2.13 12.02 -7.61
C ARG A 924 1.31 12.74 -6.54
N ARG A 925 1.11 14.06 -6.68
CA ARG A 925 0.41 14.92 -5.69
C ARG A 925 -0.98 14.39 -5.30
N PRO A 926 -1.82 13.90 -6.23
CA PRO A 926 -3.11 13.32 -5.88
C PRO A 926 -3.08 12.09 -4.95
N PHE A 927 -1.95 11.39 -4.79
CA PHE A 927 -1.85 10.18 -3.94
C PHE A 927 -1.33 10.46 -2.54
N GLN A 928 -0.93 11.71 -2.29
CA GLN A 928 -0.45 12.16 -0.99
C GLN A 928 -1.52 11.95 0.10
N PRO A 929 -1.12 11.63 1.35
CA PRO A 929 0.26 11.59 1.84
C PRO A 929 1.05 10.33 1.45
N LEU A 930 2.30 10.51 1.02
CA LEU A 930 3.30 9.45 0.85
C LEU A 930 4.24 9.40 2.06
N TYR A 931 5.18 8.44 2.08
CA TYR A 931 6.12 8.28 3.19
C TYR A 931 6.80 9.61 3.58
N PRO A 932 6.64 10.10 4.83
CA PRO A 932 7.02 11.48 5.19
C PRO A 932 8.52 11.66 5.44
N HIS A 933 9.30 10.58 5.46
CA HIS A 933 10.72 10.60 5.80
C HIS A 933 11.64 10.44 4.58
N THR A 934 11.18 10.80 3.38
CA THR A 934 12.03 10.85 2.19
C THR A 934 12.70 12.22 2.03
N VAL A 935 14.00 12.22 1.79
CA VAL A 935 14.83 13.36 1.38
C VAL A 935 15.14 13.22 -0.10
N PHE A 936 14.85 14.25 -0.89
CA PHE A 936 15.16 14.26 -2.32
C PHE A 936 16.32 15.20 -2.63
N ILE A 937 17.20 14.76 -3.51
CA ILE A 937 18.30 15.56 -4.07
C ILE A 937 18.12 15.58 -5.58
N ASP A 938 18.03 16.77 -6.18
CA ASP A 938 18.14 16.89 -7.63
C ASP A 938 19.58 16.57 -8.04
N PRO A 939 19.84 15.47 -8.77
CA PRO A 939 21.20 15.09 -9.13
C PRO A 939 21.85 16.05 -10.11
N HIS A 940 21.11 16.96 -10.74
CA HIS A 940 21.61 17.88 -11.75
C HIS A 940 21.60 19.35 -11.31
N ALA A 941 21.26 19.63 -10.05
CA ALA A 941 21.37 20.96 -9.47
C ALA A 941 22.84 21.35 -9.21
N ASP A 942 23.12 22.66 -9.26
CA ASP A 942 24.47 23.20 -9.04
C ASP A 942 25.02 22.90 -7.63
N ASP A 943 24.13 22.72 -6.64
CA ASP A 943 24.44 22.44 -5.23
C ASP A 943 24.28 20.96 -4.83
N ALA A 944 24.07 20.05 -5.80
CA ALA A 944 23.74 18.65 -5.53
C ALA A 944 24.79 17.93 -4.66
N GLU A 945 26.09 18.20 -4.88
CA GLU A 945 27.17 17.60 -4.08
C GLU A 945 27.13 18.05 -2.61
N ASP A 946 26.92 19.34 -2.37
CA ASP A 946 26.87 19.91 -1.02
C ASP A 946 25.62 19.43 -0.28
N ALA A 947 24.46 19.47 -0.94
CA ALA A 947 23.20 18.95 -0.41
C ALA A 947 23.30 17.47 -0.03
N LEU A 948 23.95 16.65 -0.88
CA LEU A 948 24.20 15.24 -0.59
C LEU A 948 25.11 15.05 0.63
N ARG A 949 26.23 15.77 0.70
CA ARG A 949 27.15 15.66 1.83
C ARG A 949 26.49 16.06 3.14
N ASP A 950 25.69 17.12 3.13
CA ASP A 950 24.99 17.59 4.32
C ASP A 950 23.90 16.60 4.78
N ALA A 951 23.13 16.05 3.83
CA ALA A 951 22.13 15.03 4.14
C ALA A 951 22.77 13.77 4.76
N LEU A 952 23.89 13.28 4.19
CA LEU A 952 24.57 12.09 4.69
C LEU A 952 25.24 12.32 6.06
N ARG A 953 25.80 13.52 6.30
CA ARG A 953 26.41 13.89 7.59
C ARG A 953 25.42 14.03 8.74
N SER A 954 24.12 14.14 8.45
CA SER A 954 23.09 14.21 9.50
C SER A 954 23.07 12.97 10.41
N GLY A 955 23.51 11.81 9.90
CA GLY A 955 23.44 10.52 10.60
C GLY A 955 22.02 9.94 10.70
N GLU A 956 21.01 10.61 10.13
CA GLU A 956 19.60 10.21 10.20
C GLU A 956 19.15 9.34 9.03
N ILE A 957 19.90 9.33 7.92
CA ILE A 957 19.62 8.52 6.73
C ILE A 957 19.84 7.04 7.06
N GLY A 958 18.80 6.23 6.91
CA GLY A 958 18.84 4.78 7.06
C GLY A 958 19.04 4.05 5.73
N LEU A 959 18.48 4.58 4.65
CA LEU A 959 18.51 3.98 3.31
C LEU A 959 18.81 5.05 2.24
N VAL A 960 19.82 4.81 1.42
CA VAL A 960 20.05 5.55 0.16
C VAL A 960 19.51 4.69 -0.97
N TRP A 961 18.55 5.24 -1.72
CA TRP A 961 17.91 4.61 -2.87
C TRP A 961 18.30 5.34 -4.15
N MET A 962 18.83 4.62 -5.15
CA MET A 962 19.28 5.23 -6.40
C MET A 962 19.13 4.34 -7.62
N GLU A 963 19.03 4.99 -8.78
CA GLU A 963 19.28 4.41 -10.10
C GLU A 963 20.66 4.89 -10.57
N THR A 964 21.48 4.00 -11.12
CA THR A 964 22.76 4.41 -11.76
C THR A 964 22.52 5.09 -13.12
N TYR A 965 21.45 4.69 -13.79
CA TYR A 965 20.88 5.33 -14.96
C TYR A 965 19.39 5.58 -14.71
N GLN A 966 18.95 6.83 -14.71
CA GLN A 966 17.56 7.21 -14.57
C GLN A 966 16.83 7.04 -15.90
N VAL A 967 16.09 5.95 -16.04
CA VAL A 967 15.60 5.49 -17.34
C VAL A 967 14.29 6.18 -17.74
N GLU A 968 13.33 6.26 -16.82
CA GLU A 968 11.98 6.76 -17.08
C GLU A 968 11.87 8.30 -16.99
N GLY A 969 12.01 8.86 -15.79
CA GLY A 969 11.75 10.29 -15.55
C GLY A 969 12.73 11.22 -16.27
N ASN A 970 13.92 10.72 -16.62
CA ASN A 970 14.99 11.50 -17.24
C ASN A 970 15.45 10.99 -18.61
N ALA A 971 14.65 10.13 -19.27
CA ALA A 971 14.92 9.62 -20.62
C ALA A 971 16.36 9.07 -20.77
N ILE A 972 16.68 8.10 -19.92
CA ILE A 972 17.95 7.35 -19.91
C ILE A 972 19.15 8.27 -19.68
N ARG A 973 19.17 8.93 -18.53
CA ARG A 973 20.25 9.84 -18.12
C ARG A 973 21.07 9.22 -16.98
N PRO A 974 22.42 9.23 -17.06
CA PRO A 974 23.25 8.70 -15.98
C PRO A 974 23.21 9.60 -14.76
N LEU A 975 23.27 9.00 -13.57
CA LEU A 975 23.56 9.75 -12.35
C LEU A 975 25.01 10.27 -12.43
N PRO A 976 25.30 11.54 -12.08
CA PRO A 976 26.67 12.06 -12.13
C PRO A 976 27.63 11.21 -11.30
N GLU A 977 28.75 10.82 -11.90
CA GLU A 977 29.76 9.93 -11.29
C GLU A 977 30.18 10.43 -9.89
N ARG A 978 30.33 11.75 -9.75
CA ARG A 978 30.72 12.37 -8.49
C ARG A 978 29.73 12.13 -7.35
N LEU A 979 28.43 12.08 -7.62
CA LEU A 979 27.43 11.78 -6.59
C LEU A 979 27.52 10.32 -6.14
N ILE A 980 27.78 9.40 -7.07
CA ILE A 980 28.02 7.97 -6.76
C ILE A 980 29.26 7.83 -5.88
N GLU A 981 30.35 8.55 -6.21
CA GLU A 981 31.57 8.58 -5.39
C GLU A 981 31.28 9.07 -3.97
N ILE A 982 30.52 10.15 -3.80
CA ILE A 982 30.16 10.69 -2.47
C ILE A 982 29.38 9.67 -1.64
N VAL A 983 28.42 8.97 -2.26
CA VAL A 983 27.66 7.89 -1.62
C VAL A 983 28.55 6.72 -1.24
N ASN A 984 29.57 6.39 -2.02
CA ASN A 984 30.50 5.32 -1.66
C ASN A 984 31.46 5.75 -0.55
N GLU A 985 32.05 6.95 -0.67
CA GLU A 985 33.00 7.55 0.29
C GLU A 985 32.40 7.67 1.70
N SER A 986 31.10 8.00 1.80
CA SER A 986 30.46 8.33 3.07
C SER A 986 29.81 7.14 3.78
N ARG A 987 29.75 5.97 3.13
CA ARG A 987 28.91 4.84 3.59
C ARG A 987 29.32 4.28 4.94
N GLU A 988 30.63 4.05 5.17
CA GLU A 988 31.13 3.52 6.44
C GLU A 988 30.90 4.50 7.60
N ASP A 989 31.18 5.79 7.37
CA ASP A 989 31.07 6.83 8.42
C ASP A 989 29.61 7.17 8.76
N ALA A 990 28.72 7.19 7.76
CA ALA A 990 27.31 7.54 7.96
C ALA A 990 26.43 6.33 8.35
N GLY A 991 26.81 5.11 7.96
CA GLY A 991 26.19 3.86 8.38
C GLY A 991 24.78 3.62 7.82
N TYR A 992 24.47 4.14 6.62
CA TYR A 992 23.23 3.84 5.88
C TYR A 992 23.38 2.57 5.02
N LEU A 993 22.23 1.97 4.67
CA LEU A 993 22.14 0.94 3.65
C LEU A 993 22.06 1.57 2.26
N LEU A 994 22.66 0.93 1.25
CA LEU A 994 22.63 1.35 -0.15
C LEU A 994 21.82 0.36 -0.99
N ALA A 995 20.72 0.84 -1.57
CA ALA A 995 19.87 0.10 -2.48
C ALA A 995 19.95 0.68 -3.91
N VAL A 996 20.10 -0.21 -4.89
CA VAL A 996 20.18 0.15 -6.31
C VAL A 996 19.01 -0.45 -7.08
N ASP A 997 18.24 0.40 -7.76
CA ASP A 997 17.22 -0.03 -8.70
C ASP A 997 17.86 -0.36 -10.05
N GLU A 998 17.81 -1.63 -10.43
CA GLU A 998 18.28 -2.15 -11.71
C GLU A 998 17.16 -2.83 -12.51
N THR A 999 15.90 -2.47 -12.24
CA THR A 999 14.74 -3.07 -12.90
C THR A 999 14.73 -2.90 -14.43
N GLN A 1000 15.37 -1.85 -14.95
CA GLN A 1000 15.52 -1.57 -16.39
C GLN A 1000 16.96 -1.65 -16.91
N THR A 1001 17.98 -1.44 -16.06
CA THR A 1001 19.39 -1.44 -16.49
C THR A 1001 19.99 -2.83 -16.60
N ASN A 1002 19.42 -3.81 -15.90
CA ASN A 1002 19.92 -5.18 -15.91
C ASN A 1002 19.83 -5.80 -17.32
N LEU A 1003 20.85 -6.55 -17.71
CA LEU A 1003 21.03 -7.21 -19.03
C LEU A 1003 21.19 -6.27 -20.24
N TRP A 1004 20.42 -5.18 -20.35
CA TRP A 1004 20.37 -4.32 -21.55
C TRP A 1004 21.61 -3.46 -21.75
N THR A 1005 22.26 -3.06 -20.67
CA THR A 1005 23.51 -2.28 -20.70
C THR A 1005 24.72 -3.11 -21.15
N GLY A 1006 24.51 -4.40 -21.44
CA GLY A 1006 25.57 -5.35 -21.75
C GLY A 1006 26.32 -5.82 -20.51
N ALA A 1007 25.66 -5.80 -19.35
CA ALA A 1007 26.11 -6.38 -18.09
C ALA A 1007 24.90 -6.99 -17.37
N PHE A 1008 25.12 -7.91 -16.43
CA PHE A 1008 24.00 -8.43 -15.63
C PHE A 1008 23.49 -7.35 -14.69
N LEU A 1009 24.36 -6.80 -13.85
CA LEU A 1009 24.15 -5.59 -13.08
C LEU A 1009 24.98 -4.48 -13.71
N HIS A 1010 24.37 -3.35 -14.03
CA HIS A 1010 25.07 -2.16 -14.50
C HIS A 1010 25.94 -1.54 -13.38
N SER A 1011 25.45 -1.60 -12.14
CA SER A 1011 26.10 -1.01 -10.96
C SER A 1011 27.40 -1.69 -10.52
N GLU A 1012 27.67 -2.93 -10.97
CA GLU A 1012 28.83 -3.73 -10.54
C GLU A 1012 30.17 -3.00 -10.71
N LYS A 1013 30.26 -2.10 -11.69
CA LYS A 1013 31.50 -1.35 -11.98
C LYS A 1013 31.68 -0.09 -11.15
N THR A 1014 30.61 0.47 -10.61
CA THR A 1014 30.59 1.82 -10.01
C THR A 1014 30.21 1.80 -8.53
N ILE A 1015 29.50 0.78 -8.07
CA ILE A 1015 29.05 0.63 -6.70
C ILE A 1015 29.60 -0.68 -6.14
N PRO A 1016 30.64 -0.65 -5.29
CA PRO A 1016 31.15 -1.84 -4.64
C PRO A 1016 30.17 -2.33 -3.57
N ASN A 1017 29.78 -3.60 -3.64
CA ASN A 1017 28.98 -4.31 -2.64
C ASN A 1017 27.71 -3.55 -2.17
N PRO A 1018 26.76 -3.19 -3.05
CA PRO A 1018 25.48 -2.63 -2.60
C PRO A 1018 24.77 -3.59 -1.63
N ASP A 1019 23.98 -3.07 -0.70
CA ASP A 1019 23.27 -3.89 0.31
C ASP A 1019 22.05 -4.59 -0.30
N ILE A 1020 21.40 -3.91 -1.25
CA ILE A 1020 20.20 -4.36 -1.94
C ILE A 1020 20.31 -3.98 -3.42
N VAL A 1021 19.97 -4.91 -4.31
CA VAL A 1021 19.80 -4.64 -5.75
C VAL A 1021 18.47 -5.19 -6.23
N VAL A 1022 17.71 -4.41 -6.98
CA VAL A 1022 16.41 -4.80 -7.52
C VAL A 1022 16.53 -5.16 -8.99
N ILE A 1023 16.04 -6.33 -9.38
CA ILE A 1023 16.05 -6.80 -10.77
C ILE A 1023 14.64 -6.96 -11.32
N GLY A 1024 14.48 -6.68 -12.62
CA GLY A 1024 13.17 -6.67 -13.29
C GLY A 1024 12.88 -7.87 -14.19
N THR A 1025 11.75 -7.80 -14.90
CA THR A 1025 11.18 -8.85 -15.75
C THR A 1025 12.10 -9.32 -16.89
N ALA A 1026 13.13 -8.55 -17.24
CA ALA A 1026 14.11 -8.90 -18.27
C ALA A 1026 14.72 -10.30 -18.07
N ILE A 1027 14.81 -10.78 -16.83
CA ILE A 1027 15.39 -12.08 -16.51
C ILE A 1027 14.60 -13.27 -17.07
N CYS A 1028 13.30 -13.12 -17.38
CA CYS A 1028 12.43 -14.20 -17.84
C CYS A 1028 11.76 -13.91 -19.19
N ASP A 1029 12.38 -13.05 -20.01
CA ASP A 1029 11.91 -12.57 -21.31
C ASP A 1029 10.47 -12.02 -21.35
N SER A 1030 9.94 -11.62 -20.21
CA SER A 1030 8.55 -11.18 -20.06
C SER A 1030 7.55 -12.18 -20.65
N PHE A 1031 7.66 -13.44 -20.29
CA PHE A 1031 6.53 -14.37 -20.41
C PHE A 1031 5.48 -14.14 -19.32
N PHE A 1032 5.96 -13.84 -18.11
CA PHE A 1032 5.16 -13.46 -16.96
C PHE A 1032 5.75 -12.19 -16.34
N PRO A 1033 4.93 -11.32 -15.72
CA PRO A 1033 5.40 -10.32 -14.77
C PRO A 1033 6.29 -10.97 -13.69
N ALA A 1034 7.42 -10.34 -13.40
CA ALA A 1034 8.39 -10.82 -12.44
C ALA A 1034 9.32 -9.70 -11.97
N GLY A 1035 9.91 -9.90 -10.80
CA GLY A 1035 11.05 -9.14 -10.30
C GLY A 1035 11.75 -9.92 -9.20
N GLY A 1036 12.82 -9.33 -8.66
CA GLY A 1036 13.52 -9.92 -7.52
C GLY A 1036 14.32 -8.88 -6.74
N VAL A 1037 14.54 -9.18 -5.47
CA VAL A 1037 15.41 -8.40 -4.58
C VAL A 1037 16.62 -9.26 -4.24
N LEU A 1038 17.79 -8.84 -4.70
CA LEU A 1038 19.07 -9.44 -4.35
C LEU A 1038 19.59 -8.76 -3.07
N THR A 1039 19.91 -9.55 -2.06
CA THR A 1039 20.41 -9.04 -0.77
C THR A 1039 21.24 -10.09 -0.04
N SER A 1040 21.65 -9.78 1.19
CA SER A 1040 22.32 -10.73 2.08
C SER A 1040 21.38 -11.34 3.10
N GLU A 1041 21.64 -12.58 3.51
CA GLU A 1041 20.89 -13.25 4.56
C GLU A 1041 20.96 -12.45 5.89
N ASP A 1042 22.13 -11.86 6.19
CA ASP A 1042 22.32 -11.01 7.36
C ASP A 1042 21.39 -9.79 7.37
N LEU A 1043 21.18 -9.15 6.20
CA LEU A 1043 20.25 -8.02 6.08
C LEU A 1043 18.81 -8.48 6.21
N PHE A 1044 18.47 -9.62 5.61
CA PHE A 1044 17.14 -10.21 5.75
C PHE A 1044 16.81 -10.51 7.22
N GLU A 1045 17.73 -11.13 7.96
CA GLU A 1045 17.53 -11.43 9.38
C GLU A 1045 17.41 -10.17 10.25
N LYS A 1046 18.11 -9.07 9.91
CA LYS A 1046 17.89 -7.76 10.55
C LYS A 1046 16.48 -7.23 10.31
N ALA A 1047 15.99 -7.30 9.07
CA ALA A 1047 14.63 -6.89 8.75
C ALA A 1047 13.59 -7.77 9.47
N LYS A 1048 13.82 -9.09 9.50
CA LYS A 1048 12.97 -10.07 10.19
C LYS A 1048 12.91 -9.83 11.70
N ALA A 1049 14.02 -9.45 12.33
CA ALA A 1049 14.05 -9.06 13.73
C ALA A 1049 13.11 -7.87 14.04
N ARG A 1050 12.87 -6.98 13.07
CA ARG A 1050 11.93 -5.87 13.20
C ARG A 1050 10.47 -6.29 13.00
N ASN A 1051 10.17 -7.02 11.92
CA ASN A 1051 8.83 -7.50 11.63
C ASN A 1051 8.89 -8.89 10.97
N PRO A 1052 8.81 -9.98 11.77
CA PRO A 1052 8.99 -11.33 11.25
C PRO A 1052 7.97 -11.71 10.18
N ARG A 1053 6.69 -11.34 10.39
CA ARG A 1053 5.61 -11.68 9.45
C ARG A 1053 5.80 -10.98 8.10
N ARG A 1054 6.18 -9.70 8.11
CA ARG A 1054 6.44 -8.99 6.87
C ARG A 1054 7.67 -9.54 6.15
N ALA A 1055 8.75 -9.83 6.87
CA ALA A 1055 9.97 -10.37 6.28
C ALA A 1055 9.73 -11.75 5.63
N GLU A 1056 9.07 -12.68 6.32
CA GLU A 1056 8.73 -13.99 5.73
C GLU A 1056 7.76 -13.84 4.55
N SER A 1057 6.79 -12.90 4.66
CA SER A 1057 5.96 -12.55 3.51
C SER A 1057 6.77 -12.03 2.33
N LEU A 1058 7.90 -11.34 2.49
CA LEU A 1058 8.73 -10.92 1.35
C LEU A 1058 9.49 -12.09 0.71
N ARG A 1059 9.81 -13.13 1.49
CA ARG A 1059 10.56 -14.32 1.02
C ARG A 1059 9.67 -15.31 0.29
N GLU A 1060 8.46 -15.54 0.78
CA GLU A 1060 7.58 -16.60 0.24
C GLU A 1060 6.63 -16.09 -0.84
N ARG A 1061 6.28 -14.80 -0.81
CA ARG A 1061 5.25 -14.23 -1.67
C ARG A 1061 5.73 -14.08 -3.10
N SER A 1062 4.82 -14.30 -4.05
CA SER A 1062 5.10 -14.15 -5.48
C SER A 1062 6.11 -15.17 -6.05
N ALA A 1063 6.44 -16.24 -5.30
CA ALA A 1063 7.32 -17.32 -5.73
C ALA A 1063 6.64 -18.24 -6.78
N PHE A 1064 6.40 -17.75 -7.99
CA PHE A 1064 5.79 -18.52 -9.07
C PHE A 1064 6.82 -19.44 -9.76
N PRO A 1065 6.69 -20.79 -9.69
CA PRO A 1065 7.76 -21.70 -10.15
C PRO A 1065 8.11 -21.58 -11.64
N LEU A 1066 7.12 -21.28 -12.50
CA LEU A 1066 7.35 -21.17 -13.93
C LEU A 1066 8.19 -19.92 -14.26
N THR A 1067 8.06 -18.82 -13.53
CA THR A 1067 8.92 -17.63 -13.68
C THR A 1067 10.38 -17.98 -13.39
N ALA A 1068 10.66 -18.72 -12.32
CA ALA A 1068 12.02 -19.13 -12.00
C ALA A 1068 12.62 -20.07 -13.06
N HIS A 1069 11.83 -21.03 -13.56
CA HIS A 1069 12.27 -21.93 -14.63
C HIS A 1069 12.54 -21.17 -15.95
N LEU A 1070 11.67 -20.22 -16.31
CA LEU A 1070 11.88 -19.31 -17.45
C LEU A 1070 13.16 -18.49 -17.29
N ALA A 1071 13.39 -17.93 -16.09
CA ALA A 1071 14.58 -17.14 -15.80
C ALA A 1071 15.86 -17.97 -15.92
N LEU A 1072 15.87 -19.19 -15.37
CA LEU A 1072 16.99 -20.12 -15.52
C LEU A 1072 17.30 -20.41 -16.99
N ASN A 1073 16.28 -20.67 -17.81
CA ASN A 1073 16.47 -20.91 -19.24
C ASN A 1073 17.04 -19.68 -19.96
N ALA A 1074 16.45 -18.50 -19.73
CA ALA A 1074 16.87 -17.27 -20.37
C ALA A 1074 18.31 -16.87 -19.99
N LEU A 1075 18.64 -16.89 -18.70
CA LEU A 1075 19.97 -16.54 -18.23
C LEU A 1075 21.02 -17.54 -18.71
N ARG A 1076 20.75 -18.86 -18.66
CA ARG A 1076 21.68 -19.88 -19.17
C ARG A 1076 21.96 -19.69 -20.67
N ASP A 1077 20.95 -19.35 -21.48
CA ASP A 1077 21.16 -19.04 -22.91
C ASP A 1077 21.98 -17.76 -23.11
N LEU A 1078 21.59 -16.66 -22.46
CA LEU A 1078 22.27 -15.36 -22.59
C LEU A 1078 23.76 -15.44 -22.26
N TYR A 1079 24.10 -16.15 -21.19
CA TYR A 1079 25.50 -16.38 -20.80
C TYR A 1079 26.19 -17.43 -21.67
N GLY A 1080 25.53 -18.55 -21.97
CA GLY A 1080 26.11 -19.64 -22.76
C GLY A 1080 26.43 -19.24 -24.21
N SER A 1081 25.70 -18.25 -24.74
CA SER A 1081 25.86 -17.74 -26.11
C SER A 1081 26.70 -16.46 -26.22
N GLY A 1082 27.06 -15.81 -25.11
CA GLY A 1082 27.81 -14.54 -25.13
C GLY A 1082 26.98 -13.30 -25.53
N LYS A 1083 25.64 -13.41 -25.59
CA LYS A 1083 24.76 -12.32 -26.05
C LYS A 1083 24.80 -11.07 -25.17
N VAL A 1084 25.13 -11.21 -23.88
CA VAL A 1084 25.29 -10.05 -22.98
C VAL A 1084 26.45 -9.17 -23.44
N ASP A 1085 27.58 -9.76 -23.84
CA ASP A 1085 28.71 -9.00 -24.38
C ASP A 1085 28.40 -8.46 -25.78
N GLU A 1086 27.69 -9.24 -26.62
CA GLU A 1086 27.24 -8.79 -27.95
C GLU A 1086 26.32 -7.57 -27.86
N ALA A 1087 25.46 -7.47 -26.83
CA ALA A 1087 24.61 -6.31 -26.60
C ALA A 1087 25.43 -5.02 -26.37
N ARG A 1088 26.59 -5.13 -25.72
CA ARG A 1088 27.52 -4.00 -25.53
C ARG A 1088 28.07 -3.50 -26.86
N GLU A 1089 28.55 -4.42 -27.71
CA GLU A 1089 29.15 -4.09 -29.01
C GLU A 1089 28.10 -3.59 -30.01
N SER A 1090 26.96 -4.29 -30.11
CA SER A 1090 25.85 -3.92 -30.99
C SER A 1090 25.21 -2.59 -30.57
N GLY A 1091 25.10 -2.37 -29.26
CA GLY A 1091 24.63 -1.13 -28.68
C GLY A 1091 25.50 0.06 -29.02
N ALA A 1092 26.83 -0.08 -28.85
CA ALA A 1092 27.79 0.95 -29.24
C ALA A 1092 27.69 1.26 -30.74
N TYR A 1093 27.64 0.23 -31.59
CA TYR A 1093 27.45 0.40 -33.02
C TYR A 1093 26.15 1.16 -33.34
N LEU A 1094 25.00 0.74 -32.80
CA LEU A 1094 23.71 1.37 -33.05
C LEU A 1094 23.70 2.84 -32.59
N LYS A 1095 24.26 3.12 -31.41
CA LYS A 1095 24.40 4.47 -30.87
C LYS A 1095 25.24 5.37 -31.79
N ASP A 1096 26.37 4.88 -32.29
CA ASP A 1096 27.23 5.63 -33.21
C ASP A 1096 26.51 5.90 -34.54
N ARG A 1097 25.79 4.91 -35.10
CA ARG A 1097 25.00 5.09 -36.32
C ARG A 1097 23.87 6.11 -36.14
N LEU A 1098 23.19 6.13 -34.99
CA LEU A 1098 22.15 7.11 -34.68
C LEU A 1098 22.76 8.52 -34.50
N ARG A 1099 23.96 8.63 -33.94
CA ARG A 1099 24.68 9.91 -33.84
C ARG A 1099 25.10 10.45 -35.20
N GLU A 1100 25.58 9.60 -36.10
CA GLU A 1100 25.87 10.00 -37.49
C GLU A 1100 24.60 10.52 -38.21
N LEU A 1101 23.42 9.98 -37.89
CA LEU A 1101 22.16 10.49 -38.45
C LEU A 1101 21.83 11.90 -37.96
N ALA A 1102 22.27 12.30 -36.77
CA ALA A 1102 22.06 13.65 -36.23
C ALA A 1102 22.64 14.74 -37.15
N ASP A 1103 23.75 14.44 -37.85
CA ASP A 1103 24.35 15.35 -38.84
C ASP A 1103 23.41 15.64 -40.03
N SER A 1104 22.54 14.70 -40.36
CA SER A 1104 21.60 14.79 -41.50
C SER A 1104 20.18 15.19 -41.08
N TYR A 1105 19.85 15.07 -39.80
CA TYR A 1105 18.52 15.35 -39.25
C TYR A 1105 18.66 16.26 -38.02
N PRO A 1106 18.65 17.59 -38.20
CA PRO A 1106 18.83 18.56 -37.11
C PRO A 1106 17.80 18.48 -35.98
N LEU A 1107 16.66 17.81 -36.22
CA LEU A 1107 15.66 17.53 -35.19
C LEU A 1107 16.18 16.54 -34.14
N LEU A 1108 17.15 15.67 -34.49
CA LEU A 1108 17.77 14.75 -33.56
C LEU A 1108 18.87 15.51 -32.79
N LYS A 1109 18.60 15.76 -31.51
CA LYS A 1109 19.46 16.56 -30.63
C LYS A 1109 20.57 15.73 -30.00
N GLU A 1110 20.23 14.57 -29.46
CA GLU A 1110 21.19 13.72 -28.74
C GLU A 1110 20.80 12.23 -28.81
N VAL A 1111 21.81 11.35 -28.70
CA VAL A 1111 21.62 9.92 -28.45
C VAL A 1111 22.38 9.52 -27.17
N ARG A 1112 21.65 8.99 -26.19
CA ARG A 1112 22.12 8.60 -24.86
C ARG A 1112 21.90 7.11 -24.59
N GLY A 1113 22.47 6.64 -23.48
CA GLY A 1113 22.32 5.26 -22.98
C GLY A 1113 23.54 4.37 -23.20
N GLU A 1114 23.47 3.14 -22.70
CA GLU A 1114 24.52 2.12 -22.74
C GLU A 1114 23.98 0.78 -23.21
N GLY A 1115 24.83 -0.02 -23.86
CA GLY A 1115 24.39 -1.26 -24.51
C GLY A 1115 23.21 -0.99 -25.46
N LEU A 1116 22.19 -1.83 -25.37
CA LEU A 1116 20.95 -1.71 -26.15
C LEU A 1116 19.87 -0.87 -25.44
N LEU A 1117 20.15 -0.33 -24.25
CA LEU A 1117 19.29 0.62 -23.56
C LEU A 1117 19.62 2.04 -24.04
N LEU A 1118 18.96 2.48 -25.12
CA LEU A 1118 19.26 3.75 -25.80
C LEU A 1118 18.07 4.69 -25.85
N ALA A 1119 18.33 6.00 -25.77
CA ALA A 1119 17.35 7.07 -25.93
C ALA A 1119 17.77 8.04 -27.03
N ILE A 1120 16.79 8.56 -27.77
CA ILE A 1120 16.95 9.62 -28.77
C ILE A 1120 16.21 10.85 -28.26
N GLU A 1121 16.92 11.95 -28.05
CA GLU A 1121 16.33 13.24 -27.74
C GLU A 1121 16.11 14.03 -29.02
N PHE A 1122 14.93 14.65 -29.15
CA PHE A 1122 14.59 15.53 -30.25
C PHE A 1122 14.60 16.99 -29.80
N ASP A 1123 15.11 17.90 -30.63
CA ASP A 1123 14.98 19.34 -30.43
C ASP A 1123 13.62 19.80 -30.95
N LEU A 1124 12.67 19.98 -30.03
CA LEU A 1124 11.34 20.47 -30.32
C LEU A 1124 11.20 21.97 -30.02
N SER A 1125 12.32 22.68 -29.80
CA SER A 1125 12.29 24.12 -29.57
C SER A 1125 11.70 24.86 -30.78
N GLY A 1126 10.77 25.77 -30.50
CA GLY A 1126 10.04 26.52 -31.53
C GLY A 1126 8.81 25.83 -32.11
N TYR A 1127 8.50 24.60 -31.68
CA TYR A 1127 7.18 23.99 -31.91
C TYR A 1127 6.19 24.41 -30.82
N SER A 1128 4.88 24.23 -31.07
CA SER A 1128 3.88 24.46 -30.04
C SER A 1128 4.01 23.42 -28.92
N GLU A 1129 3.62 23.81 -27.71
CA GLU A 1129 3.58 22.93 -26.53
C GLU A 1129 2.82 21.62 -26.79
N PHE A 1130 1.79 21.66 -27.64
CA PHE A 1130 1.07 20.46 -28.10
C PHE A 1130 1.98 19.46 -28.82
N ILE A 1131 2.79 19.94 -29.78
CA ILE A 1131 3.71 19.08 -30.52
C ILE A 1131 4.82 18.60 -29.59
N GLU A 1132 5.39 19.47 -28.77
CA GLU A 1132 6.42 19.12 -27.80
C GLU A 1132 5.99 17.95 -26.90
N ARG A 1133 4.77 18.00 -26.37
CA ARG A 1133 4.21 16.95 -25.50
C ARG A 1133 3.76 15.68 -26.23
N SER A 1134 3.36 15.79 -27.49
CA SER A 1134 2.72 14.68 -28.23
C SER A 1134 3.63 14.02 -29.26
N PHE A 1135 4.83 14.56 -29.48
CA PHE A 1135 5.69 14.18 -30.60
C PHE A 1135 5.99 12.68 -30.66
N GLY A 1136 6.32 12.05 -29.51
CA GLY A 1136 6.61 10.61 -29.46
C GLY A 1136 5.46 9.75 -29.97
N TYR A 1137 4.24 9.99 -29.48
CA TYR A 1137 3.04 9.26 -29.91
C TYR A 1137 2.68 9.53 -31.38
N LEU A 1138 2.89 10.75 -31.85
CA LEU A 1138 2.68 11.12 -33.25
C LEU A 1138 3.69 10.43 -34.16
N LEU A 1139 4.96 10.40 -33.77
CA LEU A 1139 6.06 9.75 -34.49
C LEU A 1139 5.80 8.24 -34.60
N TRP A 1140 5.47 7.58 -33.50
CA TRP A 1140 5.15 6.15 -33.52
C TRP A 1140 3.94 5.82 -34.38
N GLY A 1141 2.84 6.57 -34.20
CA GLY A 1141 1.66 6.39 -35.04
C GLY A 1141 1.95 6.65 -36.52
N ALA A 1142 2.83 7.59 -36.83
CA ALA A 1142 3.31 7.81 -38.19
C ALA A 1142 4.14 6.62 -38.71
N MET A 1143 5.05 6.07 -37.91
CA MET A 1143 5.86 4.90 -38.28
C MET A 1143 5.00 3.66 -38.58
N LEU A 1144 3.95 3.41 -37.79
CA LEU A 1144 3.03 2.29 -38.04
C LEU A 1144 2.15 2.51 -39.28
N ARG A 1145 1.80 3.77 -39.59
CA ARG A 1145 0.99 4.13 -40.76
C ARG A 1145 1.80 4.22 -42.05
N ASP A 1146 3.11 4.50 -41.98
CA ASP A 1146 3.96 4.69 -43.15
C ASP A 1146 3.99 3.43 -44.04
N ARG A 1147 3.68 3.63 -45.32
CA ARG A 1147 3.67 2.58 -46.37
C ARG A 1147 5.06 2.29 -46.94
N LYS A 1148 6.05 3.16 -46.68
CA LYS A 1148 7.43 2.99 -47.15
C LYS A 1148 8.29 2.15 -46.19
N ALA A 1149 7.81 1.89 -44.99
CA ALA A 1149 8.36 0.87 -44.12
C ALA A 1149 7.96 -0.50 -44.71
N VAL A 1150 8.95 -1.22 -45.25
CA VAL A 1150 8.88 -2.51 -45.97
C VAL A 1150 8.69 -2.41 -47.49
N SER A 1151 9.81 -2.24 -48.17
CA SER A 1151 10.21 -3.21 -49.20
C SER A 1151 11.67 -3.56 -48.98
N PRO A 1152 12.04 -4.83 -48.70
CA PRO A 1152 13.42 -5.23 -48.91
C PRO A 1152 13.61 -5.17 -50.43
N SER A 1153 14.31 -4.14 -50.91
CA SER A 1153 14.82 -4.17 -52.27
C SER A 1153 15.67 -5.44 -52.38
N SER A 1154 15.22 -6.37 -53.21
CA SER A 1154 15.92 -7.57 -53.61
C SER A 1154 17.20 -7.19 -54.38
N SER A 1155 18.22 -6.69 -53.68
CA SER A 1155 19.57 -6.49 -54.20
C SER A 1155 20.52 -6.06 -53.07
N ALA A 1156 20.96 -7.03 -52.26
CA ALA A 1156 22.25 -6.94 -51.60
C ALA A 1156 22.99 -8.27 -51.81
N PRO A 1157 24.29 -8.27 -52.15
CA PRO A 1157 24.97 -9.46 -52.65
C PRO A 1157 25.19 -10.46 -51.52
N SER A 1158 24.97 -11.74 -51.81
CA SER A 1158 25.35 -12.83 -50.93
C SER A 1158 26.84 -12.75 -50.60
N THR A 1159 27.15 -12.31 -49.38
CA THR A 1159 28.46 -12.52 -48.77
C THR A 1159 28.22 -13.31 -47.49
N THR A 1160 28.05 -14.62 -47.67
CA THR A 1160 28.33 -15.60 -46.62
C THR A 1160 29.76 -15.37 -46.10
N PRO A 1161 29.96 -15.14 -44.79
CA PRO A 1161 31.25 -15.41 -44.19
C PRO A 1161 31.50 -16.92 -44.27
N PRO A 1162 32.72 -17.38 -44.57
CA PRO A 1162 32.98 -18.81 -44.71
C PRO A 1162 32.80 -19.50 -43.36
N CYS A 1163 31.89 -20.46 -43.32
CA CYS A 1163 31.80 -21.46 -42.27
C CYS A 1163 33.12 -22.24 -42.24
N ALA A 1164 33.95 -22.03 -41.23
CA ALA A 1164 35.16 -22.81 -41.01
C ALA A 1164 34.81 -24.06 -40.18
N SER A 1165 35.04 -25.19 -40.82
CA SER A 1165 34.96 -26.57 -40.34
C SER A 1165 35.65 -26.84 -39.00
N SER A 1166 35.10 -27.85 -38.30
CA SER A 1166 35.61 -28.65 -37.17
C SER A 1166 37.10 -28.57 -36.80
N PRO A 1167 37.45 -28.70 -35.50
CA PRO A 1167 38.81 -28.50 -35.01
C PRO A 1167 39.75 -29.66 -35.40
N PRO A 1168 41.02 -29.40 -35.75
CA PRO A 1168 42.06 -30.42 -35.72
C PRO A 1168 42.84 -30.37 -34.39
N SER A 1169 43.28 -31.55 -33.96
CA SER A 1169 44.11 -31.82 -32.77
C SER A 1169 45.45 -31.05 -32.73
N PRO A 1170 46.13 -30.95 -31.57
CA PRO A 1170 47.24 -30.03 -31.39
C PRO A 1170 48.57 -30.61 -31.90
N SER A 1171 49.34 -29.82 -32.68
CA SER A 1171 50.80 -29.96 -32.67
C SER A 1171 51.55 -28.71 -33.17
N ARG A 1172 52.50 -28.28 -32.33
CA ARG A 1172 53.83 -27.70 -32.62
C ARG A 1172 54.00 -26.62 -33.71
N ALA A 1173 54.47 -25.48 -33.22
CA ALA A 1173 55.75 -24.82 -33.56
C ALA A 1173 55.75 -23.55 -34.45
N ARG A 1174 56.31 -22.51 -33.81
CA ARG A 1174 57.31 -21.53 -34.29
C ARG A 1174 56.92 -20.40 -35.27
N ARG A 1175 57.11 -19.21 -34.70
CA ARG A 1175 57.90 -18.05 -35.18
C ARG A 1175 57.32 -17.11 -36.24
N SER A 1176 57.33 -15.84 -35.81
CA SER A 1176 57.96 -14.65 -36.41
C SER A 1176 57.09 -13.65 -37.16
N THR A 1177 57.10 -12.42 -36.62
CA THR A 1177 57.32 -11.09 -37.28
C THR A 1177 56.31 -10.69 -38.37
N SER A 1178 55.81 -9.46 -38.49
CA SER A 1178 56.22 -8.12 -38.03
C SER A 1178 55.18 -7.10 -38.53
N TRP A 1179 54.96 -6.04 -37.74
CA TRP A 1179 54.83 -4.61 -38.11
C TRP A 1179 54.02 -4.18 -39.36
N SER A 1180 52.88 -3.52 -39.08
CA SER A 1180 52.50 -2.12 -39.40
C SER A 1180 52.53 -1.61 -40.88
N PRO A 1181 52.08 -0.35 -41.14
CA PRO A 1181 50.70 0.09 -41.40
C PRO A 1181 50.60 0.77 -42.79
N ILE A 1182 49.45 1.32 -43.22
CA ILE A 1182 49.38 2.52 -44.11
C ILE A 1182 47.93 3.00 -44.31
N CYS A 1183 47.82 4.33 -44.29
CA CYS A 1183 46.66 5.22 -44.38
C CYS A 1183 46.02 5.40 -45.78
N ALA A 1184 44.81 6.02 -45.73
CA ALA A 1184 44.23 7.00 -46.67
C ALA A 1184 43.80 6.48 -48.07
N ALA A 1185 42.76 6.98 -48.75
CA ALA A 1185 42.07 8.26 -48.71
C ALA A 1185 40.68 8.20 -49.38
N ALA A 1186 39.79 9.08 -48.92
CA ALA A 1186 38.81 9.92 -49.63
C ALA A 1186 38.18 9.49 -50.97
N SER A 1187 36.84 9.62 -51.05
CA SER A 1187 36.08 10.63 -51.85
C SER A 1187 34.66 10.12 -52.18
N LYS A 1188 33.64 10.71 -51.54
CA LYS A 1188 32.63 11.65 -52.10
C LYS A 1188 31.44 11.00 -52.86
N PRO A 1189 30.26 11.65 -52.86
CA PRO A 1189 29.00 11.02 -52.46
C PRO A 1189 28.00 10.83 -53.62
N ALA A 1190 26.98 10.01 -53.36
CA ALA A 1190 25.67 10.06 -53.98
C ALA A 1190 24.62 9.69 -52.93
#